data_AF-A0A2U2N8I6-F1
#
_entry.id   AF-A0A2U2N8I6-F1
#
_cell.length_a   1.000
_cell.length_b   1.000
_cell.length_c   1.000
_cell.angle_alpha   90.00
_cell.angle_beta   90.00
_cell.angle_gamma   90.00
#
_symmetry.space_group_name_H-M   'P 1'
#
loop_
_entity.id
_entity.type
_entity.pdbx_description
1 polymer ?
#
loop_
_entity_poly.entity_id
_entity_poly.type
_entity_poly.pdbx_seq_one_letter_code
_entity_poly.pdbx_strand_id
1 'polypeptide(L)'
;MTPAMRRHILRGPVPGAGLRAAAFLAVAILLPIAAGAVEPAERVRQAVQALCEAPAASLDAMAQGIPDARGLRDEPIVSRGIEIGRERHFALAGGSRIQARVLAPGNRLRRLSVEFWSPGDDGRLRPDTAAIAGPDCNIAAARQMVYGSDGKGPLAIRHLDAALDPSGIREPLNPPVPPGVDPGGVAVAMVDSGVNYLLPEIRERLARDGDGDGDGDGDGNIIGYDYWDRDARPFDANPARSPFFPQRHGTRTASILLREAPEARLVPYRYPRPDMSRMAELVADAAGHGIRIVSIAMGSGDRADWQAFAAAARAHPEMLFVISAGNDGRNIDQAPVYPAALPLDNTIVVTSSLPDGALARGSNWGPEAVDLLVPAEQLRALDFDGREVPVSGSSYAAPRVAALAARLLAAGPERTTAALRSAILERVLPPFAGDAGRVRAGFMPRPEIAETLPPLADPDSGPPAIATRHTLGEGVLYPAADDAGDARYTFEPSFAYFRGSGWQREDLVAPARQLAAILAQCGVHMPRIRVHELTGPPVYRYFHEAIARELIGQVTLPRPTVHFVTDTLQVDGWDAVAYGRSNTRSQPALRDTVWFTRATRDPGIALAHELAHILMDSGAHTDMPGNLMRPETAPGNTALTDGQCRALTEHGAAHGLLRARATGAAPAAAYR
;
A
#
# COMPACT_ATOMS: atom_id res chain seq x y z
N MET A 1 11.53 45.39 38.42
CA MET A 1 11.87 45.81 39.78
C MET A 1 11.85 44.60 40.70
N THR A 2 13.00 43.97 40.94
CA THR A 2 13.31 43.26 42.19
C THR A 2 13.69 44.31 43.26
N PRO A 3 14.04 43.96 44.51
CA PRO A 3 13.57 42.92 45.44
C PRO A 3 13.43 43.48 46.89
N ALA A 4 13.06 42.65 47.89
CA ALA A 4 13.50 42.88 49.28
C ALA A 4 13.50 41.60 50.13
N MET A 5 14.72 41.13 50.43
CA MET A 5 15.10 40.30 51.58
C MET A 5 15.06 41.12 52.89
N ARG A 6 14.97 40.43 54.05
CA ARG A 6 15.89 40.53 55.24
C ARG A 6 15.41 39.57 56.35
N ARG A 7 16.21 38.59 56.79
CA ARG A 7 17.35 38.57 57.76
C ARG A 7 16.92 38.53 59.24
N HIS A 8 17.36 37.53 60.03
CA HIS A 8 18.50 37.64 60.97
C HIS A 8 18.83 36.28 61.69
N ILE A 9 20.03 35.66 61.56
CA ILE A 9 21.34 35.74 62.30
C ILE A 9 21.25 35.22 63.79
N LEU A 10 22.01 34.22 64.29
CA LEU A 10 23.42 34.20 64.83
C LEU A 10 23.82 32.76 65.26
N ARG A 11 24.95 32.15 64.79
CA ARG A 11 26.35 32.13 65.34
C ARG A 11 26.48 31.52 66.75
N GLY A 12 27.14 30.36 66.95
CA GLY A 12 28.59 30.23 67.20
C GLY A 12 28.96 28.97 68.07
N PRO A 13 30.26 28.64 68.30
CA PRO A 13 30.79 27.25 68.27
C PRO A 13 31.57 26.69 69.51
N VAL A 14 31.63 25.33 69.63
CA VAL A 14 32.77 24.40 70.04
C VAL A 14 33.34 24.50 71.51
N PRO A 15 34.10 23.54 72.15
CA PRO A 15 34.45 22.09 71.98
C PRO A 15 34.24 21.20 73.25
N GLY A 16 34.57 19.88 73.20
CA GLY A 16 35.04 19.14 74.39
C GLY A 16 34.98 17.61 74.34
N ALA A 17 36.10 16.94 74.61
CA ALA A 17 36.37 15.51 74.41
C ALA A 17 35.79 14.54 75.48
N GLY A 18 35.73 13.24 75.16
CA GLY A 18 35.51 12.17 76.15
C GLY A 18 35.39 10.76 75.56
N LEU A 19 36.53 10.07 75.40
CA LEU A 19 36.62 8.65 75.06
C LEU A 19 36.09 7.77 76.21
N ARG A 20 35.18 6.83 75.93
CA ARG A 20 35.03 5.60 76.73
C ARG A 20 34.71 4.41 75.81
N ALA A 21 35.66 3.50 75.73
CA ALA A 21 35.51 2.20 75.09
C ALA A 21 34.66 1.28 75.96
N ALA A 22 33.65 0.64 75.38
CA ALA A 22 32.99 -0.55 75.92
C ALA A 22 32.78 -1.52 74.76
N ALA A 23 33.51 -2.63 74.80
CA ALA A 23 33.38 -3.73 73.87
C ALA A 23 32.03 -4.42 74.09
N PHE A 24 31.17 -4.43 73.07
CA PHE A 24 30.01 -5.30 73.01
C PHE A 24 30.19 -6.33 71.90
N LEU A 25 30.10 -7.58 72.32
CA LEU A 25 30.19 -8.80 71.53
C LEU A 25 29.06 -8.82 70.48
N ALA A 26 29.39 -8.61 69.20
CA ALA A 26 28.43 -8.74 68.11
C ALA A 26 28.25 -10.23 67.75
N VAL A 27 27.14 -10.82 68.18
CA VAL A 27 26.66 -12.09 67.65
C VAL A 27 26.18 -11.83 66.21
N ALA A 28 26.95 -12.30 65.23
CA ALA A 28 26.56 -12.25 63.82
C ALA A 28 25.43 -13.27 63.60
N ILE A 29 24.19 -12.79 63.61
CA ILE A 29 23.05 -13.53 63.07
C ILE A 29 23.23 -13.49 61.54
N LEU A 30 23.72 -14.60 60.98
CA LEU A 30 23.67 -14.88 59.55
C LEU A 30 22.19 -15.04 59.16
N LEU A 31 21.56 -13.93 58.76
CA LEU A 31 20.34 -13.99 57.96
C LEU A 31 20.72 -14.59 56.60
N PRO A 32 20.00 -15.62 56.11
CA PRO A 32 20.23 -16.09 54.76
C PRO A 32 19.87 -14.97 53.80
N ILE A 33 20.85 -14.56 52.99
CA ILE A 33 20.63 -13.72 51.82
C ILE A 33 19.65 -14.51 50.95
N ALA A 34 18.40 -14.05 50.87
CA ALA A 34 17.47 -14.56 49.87
C ALA A 34 18.15 -14.37 48.51
N ALA A 35 18.36 -15.45 47.77
CA ALA A 35 18.86 -15.40 46.41
C ALA A 35 18.00 -14.41 45.64
N GLY A 36 18.55 -13.26 45.27
CA GLY A 36 17.83 -12.23 44.53
C GLY A 36 17.30 -12.85 43.25
N ALA A 37 15.99 -12.73 43.01
CA ALA A 37 15.39 -13.16 41.75
C ALA A 37 16.14 -12.46 40.61
N VAL A 38 16.79 -13.24 39.75
CA VAL A 38 17.50 -12.71 38.59
C VAL A 38 16.47 -12.04 37.68
N GLU A 39 16.72 -10.77 37.32
CA GLU A 39 15.88 -9.98 36.43
C GLU A 39 15.57 -10.73 35.12
N PRO A 40 14.31 -10.76 34.63
CA PRO A 40 13.93 -11.44 33.39
C PRO A 40 14.81 -11.08 32.18
N ALA A 41 15.24 -9.83 32.06
CA ALA A 41 16.15 -9.38 31.01
C ALA A 41 17.49 -10.12 31.04
N GLU A 42 18.06 -10.37 32.22
CA GLU A 42 19.30 -11.13 32.36
C GLU A 42 19.12 -12.58 31.92
N ARG A 43 17.98 -13.20 32.25
CA ARG A 43 17.66 -14.56 31.79
C ARG A 43 17.53 -14.64 30.28
N VAL A 44 16.92 -13.65 29.64
CA VAL A 44 16.85 -13.55 28.18
C VAL A 44 18.25 -13.43 27.57
N ARG A 45 19.13 -12.59 28.13
CA ARG A 45 20.51 -12.42 27.64
C ARG A 45 21.30 -13.72 27.71
N GLN A 46 21.24 -14.42 28.85
CA GLN A 46 21.89 -15.71 29.06
C GLN A 46 21.40 -16.76 28.08
N ALA A 47 20.08 -16.83 27.87
CA ALA A 47 19.50 -17.75 26.89
C ALA A 47 19.90 -17.41 25.45
N VAL A 48 19.92 -16.13 25.08
CA VAL A 48 20.42 -15.70 23.77
C VAL A 48 21.85 -16.20 23.56
N GLN A 49 22.75 -15.96 24.52
CA GLN A 49 24.15 -16.40 24.43
C GLN A 49 24.26 -17.93 24.30
N ALA A 50 23.62 -18.69 25.19
CA ALA A 50 23.70 -20.15 25.21
C ALA A 50 23.15 -20.80 23.92
N LEU A 51 22.05 -20.28 23.39
CA LEU A 51 21.42 -20.79 22.16
C LEU A 51 22.17 -20.38 20.89
N CYS A 52 22.91 -19.26 20.95
CA CYS A 52 23.72 -18.74 19.86
C CYS A 52 25.05 -19.47 19.70
N GLU A 53 25.75 -19.80 20.80
CA GLU A 53 27.06 -20.44 20.75
C GLU A 53 27.01 -21.88 20.20
N ALA A 54 25.89 -22.59 20.44
CA ALA A 54 25.76 -23.98 20.04
C ALA A 54 24.36 -24.29 19.49
N PRO A 55 23.91 -23.70 18.36
CA PRO A 55 22.53 -23.77 17.89
C PRO A 55 22.06 -25.20 17.57
N ALA A 56 22.99 -26.13 17.30
CA ALA A 56 22.73 -27.55 17.02
C ALA A 56 22.92 -28.48 18.24
N ALA A 57 23.32 -27.97 19.41
CA ALA A 57 23.50 -28.81 20.60
C ALA A 57 22.17 -29.32 21.17
N SER A 58 22.25 -30.31 22.07
CA SER A 58 21.08 -30.85 22.77
C SER A 58 20.51 -29.82 23.76
N LEU A 59 19.24 -29.98 24.12
CA LEU A 59 18.60 -29.14 25.15
C LEU A 59 19.39 -29.14 26.47
N ASP A 60 19.88 -30.29 26.91
CA ASP A 60 20.62 -30.41 28.17
C ASP A 60 21.97 -29.67 28.12
N ALA A 61 22.66 -29.70 26.98
CA ALA A 61 23.90 -28.94 26.80
C ALA A 61 23.63 -27.43 26.79
N MET A 62 22.54 -26.98 26.16
CA MET A 62 22.14 -25.57 26.18
C MET A 62 21.71 -25.11 27.57
N ALA A 63 20.99 -25.96 28.30
CA ALA A 63 20.53 -25.68 29.65
C ALA A 63 21.70 -25.43 30.62
N GLN A 64 22.90 -25.99 30.37
CA GLN A 64 24.09 -25.69 31.18
C GLN A 64 24.52 -24.21 31.10
N GLY A 65 24.22 -23.54 29.98
CA GLY A 65 24.48 -22.11 29.79
C GLY A 65 23.36 -21.20 30.33
N ILE A 66 22.25 -21.76 30.81
CA ILE A 66 21.09 -21.02 31.32
C ILE A 66 20.87 -21.43 32.78
N PRO A 67 21.21 -20.59 33.77
CA PRO A 67 21.12 -20.99 35.16
C PRO A 67 19.70 -21.41 35.55
N ASP A 68 19.62 -22.51 36.30
CA ASP A 68 18.38 -23.15 36.77
C ASP A 68 17.44 -23.67 35.68
N ALA A 69 17.89 -23.72 34.43
CA ALA A 69 17.08 -24.22 33.32
C ALA A 69 17.11 -25.75 33.21
N ARG A 70 15.98 -26.32 32.80
CA ARG A 70 15.84 -27.71 32.38
C ARG A 70 15.13 -27.76 31.03
N GLY A 71 15.68 -28.50 30.09
CA GLY A 71 15.05 -28.76 28.80
C GLY A 71 13.70 -29.48 28.96
N LEU A 72 12.68 -29.01 28.24
CA LEU A 72 11.33 -29.60 28.24
C LEU A 72 10.98 -30.21 26.88
N ARG A 73 11.18 -29.45 25.81
CA ARG A 73 10.69 -29.78 24.47
C ARG A 73 11.59 -29.18 23.40
N ASP A 74 11.80 -29.90 22.32
CA ASP A 74 12.58 -29.47 21.16
C ASP A 74 11.93 -30.00 19.88
N GLU A 75 11.33 -29.10 19.10
CA GLU A 75 10.49 -29.43 17.96
C GLU A 75 11.05 -28.86 16.66
N PRO A 76 11.02 -29.61 15.55
CA PRO A 76 11.43 -29.07 14.26
C PRO A 76 10.44 -28.01 13.77
N ILE A 77 10.97 -26.89 13.29
CA ILE A 77 10.21 -25.88 12.55
C ILE A 77 10.32 -26.24 11.08
N VAL A 78 9.21 -26.69 10.49
CA VAL A 78 9.15 -27.12 9.09
C VAL A 78 8.43 -26.08 8.24
N SER A 79 9.04 -25.70 7.11
CA SER A 79 8.42 -24.86 6.10
C SER A 79 8.50 -25.54 4.75
N ARG A 80 7.35 -25.76 4.10
CA ARG A 80 7.24 -26.47 2.80
C ARG A 80 7.96 -27.81 2.77
N GLY A 81 7.88 -28.57 3.86
CA GLY A 81 8.53 -29.88 4.01
C GLY A 81 10.02 -29.85 4.34
N ILE A 82 10.62 -28.66 4.53
CA ILE A 82 12.04 -28.50 4.88
C ILE A 82 12.14 -28.03 6.33
N GLU A 83 12.95 -28.70 7.15
CA GLU A 83 13.30 -28.20 8.49
C GLU A 83 14.17 -26.95 8.35
N ILE A 84 13.65 -25.81 8.80
CA ILE A 84 14.29 -24.50 8.73
C ILE A 84 14.82 -24.04 10.10
N GLY A 85 14.58 -24.81 11.16
CA GLY A 85 14.95 -24.44 12.52
C GLY A 85 14.29 -25.33 13.56
N ARG A 86 14.41 -24.94 14.83
CA ARG A 86 13.83 -25.66 15.97
C ARG A 86 13.20 -24.72 16.99
N GLU A 87 12.11 -25.17 17.60
CA GLU A 87 11.43 -24.51 18.70
C GLU A 87 11.71 -25.26 20.01
N ARG A 88 12.20 -24.55 21.01
CA ARG A 88 12.78 -25.11 22.23
C ARG A 88 12.16 -24.50 23.46
N HIS A 89 11.86 -25.34 24.44
CA HIS A 89 11.22 -24.94 25.69
C HIS A 89 12.08 -25.36 26.88
N PHE A 90 12.25 -24.45 27.82
CA PHE A 90 12.97 -24.68 29.08
C PHE A 90 12.08 -24.28 30.26
N ALA A 91 12.09 -25.09 31.33
CA ALA A 91 11.56 -24.70 32.64
C ALA A 91 12.69 -24.13 33.49
N LEU A 92 12.39 -23.13 34.31
CA LEU A 92 13.31 -22.59 35.29
C LEU A 92 12.78 -22.83 36.71
N ALA A 93 13.68 -22.79 37.69
CA ALA A 93 13.30 -22.73 39.10
C ALA A 93 12.33 -21.55 39.36
N GLY A 94 11.34 -21.76 40.23
CA GLY A 94 10.30 -20.76 40.50
C GLY A 94 9.13 -20.77 39.52
N GLY A 95 9.14 -21.63 38.50
CA GLY A 95 7.99 -21.86 37.61
C GLY A 95 8.01 -21.07 36.30
N SER A 96 8.99 -20.19 36.09
CA SER A 96 9.19 -19.46 34.84
C SER A 96 9.56 -20.37 33.66
N ARG A 97 9.37 -19.89 32.44
CA ARG A 97 9.72 -20.62 31.21
C ARG A 97 10.46 -19.75 30.20
N ILE A 98 11.32 -20.40 29.43
CA ILE A 98 11.93 -19.83 28.23
C ILE A 98 11.42 -20.61 27.02
N GLN A 99 10.94 -19.88 26.03
CA GLN A 99 10.62 -20.41 24.70
C GLN A 99 11.55 -19.77 23.69
N ALA A 100 12.25 -20.59 22.91
CA ALA A 100 13.22 -20.13 21.94
C ALA A 100 12.94 -20.72 20.56
N ARG A 101 12.92 -19.86 19.53
CA ARG A 101 12.84 -20.26 18.13
C ARG A 101 14.19 -19.99 17.47
N VAL A 102 14.87 -21.06 17.08
CA VAL A 102 16.19 -21.04 16.45
C VAL A 102 16.02 -21.35 14.96
N LEU A 103 16.06 -20.33 14.10
CA LEU A 103 16.02 -20.52 12.66
C LEU A 103 17.44 -20.68 12.13
N ALA A 104 17.78 -21.90 11.73
CA ALA A 104 19.14 -22.28 11.32
C ALA A 104 19.14 -23.25 10.12
N PRO A 105 18.59 -22.86 8.96
CA PRO A 105 18.57 -23.73 7.77
C PRO A 105 20.00 -24.12 7.37
N GLY A 106 20.24 -25.42 7.18
CA GLY A 106 21.57 -25.96 6.89
C GLY A 106 22.57 -25.76 8.03
N ASN A 107 22.11 -25.76 9.29
CA ASN A 107 22.89 -25.56 10.51
C ASN A 107 23.62 -24.21 10.60
N ARG A 108 23.16 -23.20 9.86
CA ARG A 108 23.68 -21.83 9.95
C ARG A 108 22.62 -20.94 10.57
N LEU A 109 22.91 -20.41 11.76
CA LEU A 109 22.00 -19.50 12.46
C LEU A 109 21.66 -18.32 11.54
N ARG A 110 20.37 -18.04 11.41
CA ARG A 110 19.83 -16.89 10.68
C ARG A 110 19.12 -15.93 11.62
N ARG A 111 18.39 -16.48 12.58
CA ARG A 111 17.64 -15.71 13.57
C ARG A 111 17.40 -16.56 14.80
N LEU A 112 17.60 -15.96 15.96
CA LEU A 112 17.19 -16.50 17.25
C LEU A 112 16.11 -15.60 17.83
N SER A 113 15.02 -16.16 18.33
CA SER A 113 14.02 -15.44 19.12
C SER A 113 13.88 -16.13 20.46
N VAL A 114 14.00 -15.39 21.55
CA VAL A 114 13.90 -15.89 22.94
C VAL A 114 12.79 -15.12 23.63
N GLU A 115 11.88 -15.84 24.26
CA GLU A 115 10.77 -15.30 25.04
C GLU A 115 10.83 -15.87 26.47
N PHE A 116 10.79 -14.98 27.45
CA PHE A 116 10.73 -15.30 28.86
C PHE A 116 9.30 -15.09 29.38
N TRP A 117 8.82 -16.08 30.12
CA TRP A 117 7.48 -16.15 30.67
C TRP A 117 7.56 -16.31 32.19
N SER A 118 6.92 -15.41 32.92
CA SER A 118 6.92 -15.36 34.38
C SER A 118 5.59 -15.89 34.94
N PRO A 119 5.57 -16.57 36.09
CA PRO A 119 4.32 -16.88 36.78
C PRO A 119 3.60 -15.59 37.20
N GLY A 120 2.32 -15.46 36.85
CA GLY A 120 1.44 -14.43 37.37
C GLY A 120 0.85 -14.80 38.73
N ASP A 121 0.15 -13.85 39.36
CA ASP A 121 -0.47 -14.04 40.68
C ASP A 121 -1.50 -15.18 40.71
N ASP A 122 -2.10 -15.49 39.56
CA ASP A 122 -3.05 -16.58 39.34
C ASP A 122 -2.37 -17.93 39.03
N GLY A 123 -1.04 -17.99 39.13
CA GLY A 123 -0.21 -19.17 38.84
C GLY A 123 -0.09 -19.48 37.34
N ARG A 124 -0.73 -18.69 36.46
CA ARG A 124 -0.60 -18.83 35.01
C ARG A 124 0.64 -18.10 34.51
N LEU A 125 1.28 -18.64 33.49
CA LEU A 125 2.42 -17.98 32.86
C LEU A 125 1.95 -16.76 32.07
N ARG A 126 2.67 -15.66 32.23
CA ARG A 126 2.45 -14.39 31.55
C ARG A 126 3.72 -14.01 30.77
N PRO A 127 3.59 -13.46 29.55
CA PRO A 127 4.74 -13.00 28.78
C PRO A 127 5.43 -11.85 29.51
N ASP A 128 6.75 -11.89 29.63
CA ASP A 128 7.52 -10.89 30.37
C ASP A 128 8.47 -10.13 29.46
N THR A 129 9.50 -10.79 28.94
CA THR A 129 10.54 -10.16 28.12
C THR A 129 10.88 -11.04 26.93
N ALA A 130 11.11 -10.45 25.76
CA ALA A 130 11.55 -11.15 24.57
C ALA A 130 12.69 -10.41 23.87
N ALA A 131 13.56 -11.17 23.21
CA ALA A 131 14.64 -10.66 22.38
C ALA A 131 14.73 -11.43 21.06
N ILE A 132 15.10 -10.72 20.00
CA ILE A 132 15.45 -11.27 18.70
C ILE A 132 16.92 -10.96 18.46
N ALA A 133 17.71 -12.00 18.19
CA ALA A 133 19.11 -11.89 17.84
C ALA A 133 19.38 -12.32 16.39
N GLY A 134 20.36 -11.65 15.78
CA GLY A 134 20.84 -11.92 14.42
C GLY A 134 21.78 -13.13 14.34
N PRO A 135 22.33 -13.41 13.13
CA PRO A 135 23.31 -14.49 12.93
C PRO A 135 24.66 -14.22 13.61
N ASP A 136 24.92 -12.96 13.95
CA ASP A 136 26.07 -12.47 14.72
C ASP A 136 25.84 -12.51 16.24
N CYS A 137 24.71 -13.06 16.67
CA CYS A 137 24.32 -13.20 18.08
C CYS A 137 24.04 -11.88 18.80
N ASN A 138 24.02 -10.76 18.08
CA ASN A 138 23.67 -9.46 18.62
C ASN A 138 22.14 -9.32 18.69
N ILE A 139 21.65 -8.75 19.80
CA ILE A 139 20.23 -8.46 19.98
C ILE A 139 19.84 -7.29 19.07
N ALA A 140 19.00 -7.57 18.08
CA ALA A 140 18.52 -6.59 17.10
C ALA A 140 17.22 -5.91 17.55
N ALA A 141 16.41 -6.58 18.38
CA ALA A 141 15.20 -6.02 18.96
C ALA A 141 14.87 -6.74 20.26
N ALA A 142 14.46 -5.99 21.28
CA ALA A 142 13.96 -6.54 22.53
C ALA A 142 12.77 -5.76 23.08
N ARG A 143 11.86 -6.48 23.74
CA ARG A 143 10.57 -5.97 24.18
C ARG A 143 10.21 -6.56 25.52
N GLN A 144 9.61 -5.74 26.38
CA GLN A 144 9.14 -6.14 27.69
C GLN A 144 7.68 -5.77 27.86
N MET A 145 6.92 -6.69 28.40
CA MET A 145 5.52 -6.51 28.72
C MET A 145 5.37 -5.70 30.00
N VAL A 146 4.49 -4.69 29.98
CA VAL A 146 4.20 -3.85 31.14
C VAL A 146 2.79 -4.13 31.62
N TYR A 147 2.66 -4.59 32.87
CA TYR A 147 1.37 -4.89 33.50
C TYR A 147 0.95 -3.78 34.46
N GLY A 148 -0.37 -3.64 34.64
CA GLY A 148 -0.96 -2.83 35.69
C GLY A 148 -1.01 -3.58 37.03
N SER A 149 -1.25 -2.84 38.11
CA SER A 149 -1.50 -3.43 39.45
C SER A 149 -2.88 -4.08 39.57
N ASP A 150 -3.75 -3.93 38.57
CA ASP A 150 -5.12 -4.43 38.54
C ASP A 150 -5.25 -5.88 38.03
N GLY A 151 -4.16 -6.46 37.51
CA GLY A 151 -4.11 -7.83 37.02
C GLY A 151 -4.92 -8.09 35.75
N LYS A 152 -5.43 -7.06 35.06
CA LYS A 152 -6.33 -7.19 33.90
C LYS A 152 -5.64 -7.48 32.56
N GLY A 153 -4.35 -7.81 32.60
CA GLY A 153 -3.53 -8.07 31.41
C GLY A 153 -2.48 -6.99 31.16
N PRO A 154 -1.74 -7.08 30.04
CA PRO A 154 -0.68 -6.15 29.74
C PRO A 154 -1.23 -4.81 29.23
N LEU A 155 -0.70 -3.72 29.78
CA LEU A 155 -1.08 -2.35 29.41
C LEU A 155 -0.29 -1.83 28.21
N ALA A 156 0.97 -2.24 28.10
CA ALA A 156 1.89 -1.72 27.11
C ALA A 156 3.07 -2.67 26.85
N ILE A 157 3.75 -2.43 25.73
CA ILE A 157 5.04 -3.00 25.39
C ILE A 157 6.09 -1.91 25.52
N ARG A 158 7.07 -2.14 26.39
CA ARG A 158 8.28 -1.32 26.51
C ARG A 158 9.35 -1.87 25.57
N HIS A 159 9.97 -1.00 24.78
CA HIS A 159 11.10 -1.39 23.95
C HIS A 159 12.38 -1.33 24.76
N LEU A 160 13.26 -2.28 24.48
CA LEU A 160 14.58 -2.38 25.08
C LEU A 160 15.64 -2.28 23.99
N ASP A 161 16.80 -1.72 24.32
CA ASP A 161 17.96 -1.67 23.45
C ASP A 161 18.72 -3.02 23.41
N ALA A 162 19.88 -3.05 22.75
CA ALA A 162 20.70 -4.26 22.64
C ALA A 162 21.30 -4.73 23.98
N ALA A 163 21.41 -3.84 24.97
CA ALA A 163 21.82 -4.17 26.34
C ALA A 163 20.63 -4.67 27.19
N LEU A 164 19.41 -4.64 26.63
CA LEU A 164 18.13 -4.90 27.29
C LEU A 164 17.71 -3.80 28.27
N ASP A 165 18.23 -2.59 28.10
CA ASP A 165 17.84 -1.42 28.87
C ASP A 165 16.66 -0.69 28.19
N PRO A 166 15.74 -0.06 28.95
CA PRO A 166 14.62 0.69 28.38
C PRO A 166 15.07 1.78 27.39
N SER A 167 14.57 1.72 26.15
CA SER A 167 14.89 2.73 25.12
C SER A 167 14.09 4.04 25.25
N GLY A 168 13.14 4.08 26.19
CA GLY A 168 12.18 5.18 26.34
C GLY A 168 10.90 5.04 25.51
N ILE A 169 10.85 4.11 24.55
CA ILE A 169 9.65 3.86 23.73
C ILE A 169 8.70 2.93 24.47
N ARG A 170 7.42 3.34 24.56
CA ARG A 170 6.34 2.56 25.18
C ARG A 170 5.12 2.56 24.27
N GLU A 171 4.76 1.38 23.76
CA GLU A 171 3.59 1.17 22.91
C GLU A 171 2.39 0.73 23.77
N PRO A 172 1.25 1.42 23.76
CA PRO A 172 0.06 0.93 24.43
C PRO A 172 -0.50 -0.34 23.76
N LEU A 173 -1.24 -1.15 24.52
CA LEU A 173 -1.92 -2.35 24.00
C LEU A 173 -3.45 -2.24 24.00
N ASN A 174 -4.02 -1.53 24.98
CA ASN A 174 -5.46 -1.28 25.03
C ASN A 174 -5.74 0.09 25.69
N PRO A 175 -5.29 1.21 25.07
CA PRO A 175 -5.45 2.55 25.63
C PRO A 175 -6.93 2.94 25.72
N PRO A 176 -7.32 3.95 26.51
CA PRO A 176 -8.64 4.54 26.36
C PRO A 176 -8.78 5.19 24.97
N VAL A 177 -9.98 5.14 24.42
CA VAL A 177 -10.30 5.86 23.17
C VAL A 177 -10.27 7.36 23.46
N PRO A 178 -9.57 8.17 22.65
CA PRO A 178 -9.60 9.62 22.81
C PRO A 178 -11.01 10.19 22.61
N PRO A 179 -11.36 11.30 23.30
CA PRO A 179 -12.61 12.02 23.06
C PRO A 179 -12.65 12.55 21.62
N GLY A 180 -13.84 12.76 21.08
CA GLY A 180 -14.02 13.33 19.75
C GLY A 180 -15.48 13.37 19.29
N VAL A 181 -15.69 14.08 18.18
CA VAL A 181 -17.01 14.23 17.54
C VAL A 181 -17.14 13.31 16.34
N ASP A 182 -18.37 12.90 16.01
CA ASP A 182 -18.64 12.15 14.79
C ASP A 182 -18.37 13.04 13.56
N PRO A 183 -17.48 12.65 12.62
CA PRO A 183 -17.23 13.40 11.40
C PRO A 183 -18.42 13.37 10.41
N GLY A 184 -19.39 12.48 10.61
CA GLY A 184 -20.48 12.25 9.69
C GLY A 184 -20.03 11.57 8.39
N GLY A 185 -20.96 11.43 7.45
CA GLY A 185 -20.72 10.73 6.18
C GLY A 185 -21.05 9.23 6.23
N VAL A 186 -20.52 8.46 5.28
CA VAL A 186 -20.88 7.05 5.09
C VAL A 186 -20.13 6.18 6.08
N ALA A 187 -20.86 5.47 6.94
CA ALA A 187 -20.24 4.52 7.86
C ALA A 187 -19.72 3.29 7.11
N VAL A 188 -18.44 2.97 7.31
CA VAL A 188 -17.81 1.76 6.78
C VAL A 188 -17.21 0.97 7.92
N ALA A 189 -17.74 -0.23 8.14
CA ALA A 189 -17.18 -1.16 9.11
C ALA A 189 -15.92 -1.82 8.57
N MET A 190 -14.91 -1.97 9.43
CA MET A 190 -13.69 -2.71 9.11
C MET A 190 -13.46 -3.80 10.15
N VAL A 191 -13.53 -5.05 9.72
CA VAL A 191 -13.24 -6.23 10.53
C VAL A 191 -11.79 -6.64 10.30
N ASP A 192 -10.92 -6.31 11.26
CA ASP A 192 -9.48 -6.50 11.16
C ASP A 192 -8.86 -6.67 12.57
N SER A 193 -7.55 -6.53 12.72
CA SER A 193 -6.81 -6.63 13.99
C SER A 193 -7.06 -5.47 14.96
N GLY A 194 -7.98 -4.54 14.64
CA GLY A 194 -8.21 -3.27 15.30
C GLY A 194 -7.57 -2.10 14.55
N VAL A 195 -7.65 -0.88 15.11
CA VAL A 195 -7.01 0.33 14.55
C VAL A 195 -6.26 1.11 15.61
N ASN A 196 -5.12 1.69 15.25
CA ASN A 196 -4.48 2.69 16.11
C ASN A 196 -5.24 4.02 16.02
N TYR A 197 -6.31 4.14 16.81
CA TYR A 197 -7.11 5.36 16.93
C TYR A 197 -6.40 6.52 17.65
N LEU A 198 -5.12 6.38 18.01
CA LEU A 198 -4.31 7.51 18.52
C LEU A 198 -3.68 8.32 17.39
N LEU A 199 -3.63 7.78 16.17
CA LEU A 199 -3.17 8.53 14.99
C LEU A 199 -4.22 9.57 14.60
N PRO A 200 -3.84 10.86 14.41
CA PRO A 200 -4.79 11.91 14.01
C PRO A 200 -5.62 11.54 12.77
N GLU A 201 -4.99 10.95 11.76
CA GLU A 201 -5.58 10.57 10.48
C GLU A 201 -6.71 9.53 10.64
N ILE A 202 -6.66 8.71 11.69
CA ILE A 202 -7.70 7.73 12.02
C ILE A 202 -8.69 8.33 13.02
N ARG A 203 -8.19 8.96 14.08
CA ARG A 203 -8.99 9.53 15.18
C ARG A 203 -10.08 10.47 14.67
N GLU A 204 -9.73 11.34 13.73
CA GLU A 204 -10.64 12.35 13.16
C GLU A 204 -11.70 11.75 12.23
N ARG A 205 -11.59 10.46 11.94
CA ARG A 205 -12.47 9.74 11.01
C ARG A 205 -13.30 8.64 11.70
N LEU A 206 -13.21 8.49 13.02
CA LEU A 206 -13.97 7.46 13.74
C LEU A 206 -15.45 7.82 13.81
N ALA A 207 -16.30 6.88 13.42
CA ALA A 207 -17.73 6.95 13.66
C ALA A 207 -18.01 6.93 15.17
N ARG A 208 -18.94 7.76 15.62
CA ARG A 208 -19.35 7.85 17.03
C ARG A 208 -20.88 7.86 17.13
N ASP A 209 -21.42 7.39 18.25
CA ASP A 209 -22.77 7.79 18.64
C ASP A 209 -22.71 9.30 19.02
N GLY A 210 -23.83 10.00 19.22
CA GLY A 210 -23.77 11.43 19.65
C GLY A 210 -23.14 11.58 21.03
N ASP A 211 -23.44 12.64 21.80
CA ASP A 211 -22.96 12.89 23.19
C ASP A 211 -23.42 11.80 24.22
N GLY A 212 -23.29 10.52 23.87
CA GLY A 212 -23.97 9.35 24.44
C GLY A 212 -23.55 8.99 25.86
N ASP A 213 -22.66 9.78 26.47
CA ASP A 213 -22.31 9.70 27.88
C ASP A 213 -23.10 10.70 28.77
N GLY A 214 -23.82 11.64 28.14
CA GLY A 214 -24.67 12.62 28.81
C GLY A 214 -23.92 13.67 29.64
N ASP A 215 -22.60 13.82 29.45
CA ASP A 215 -21.80 14.78 30.20
C ASP A 215 -21.86 16.21 29.61
N GLY A 216 -22.36 16.33 28.38
CA GLY A 216 -22.63 17.59 27.69
C GLY A 216 -21.39 18.26 27.08
N ASP A 217 -20.28 17.53 26.95
CA ASP A 217 -19.05 18.04 26.35
C ASP A 217 -18.99 17.89 24.81
N GLY A 218 -19.93 17.13 24.24
CA GLY A 218 -20.05 16.92 22.79
C GLY A 218 -19.29 15.70 22.27
N ASP A 219 -18.65 14.92 23.16
CA ASP A 219 -17.88 13.74 22.80
C ASP A 219 -18.77 12.49 22.78
N GLY A 220 -18.68 11.73 21.68
CA GLY A 220 -19.45 10.51 21.51
C GLY A 220 -18.62 9.27 21.71
N ASN A 221 -19.24 8.18 22.15
CA ASN A 221 -18.55 6.90 22.16
C ASN A 221 -18.33 6.43 20.73
N ILE A 222 -17.19 5.79 20.46
CA ILE A 222 -16.97 5.23 19.12
C ILE A 222 -18.01 4.15 18.82
N ILE A 223 -18.52 4.18 17.60
CA ILE A 223 -19.23 3.04 17.03
C ILE A 223 -18.15 2.07 16.57
N GLY A 224 -18.17 0.86 17.11
CA GLY A 224 -17.13 -0.14 16.92
C GLY A 224 -16.88 -0.90 18.22
N TYR A 225 -16.31 -2.09 18.11
CA TYR A 225 -16.16 -2.96 19.27
C TYR A 225 -15.00 -3.93 19.12
N ASP A 226 -14.33 -4.21 20.22
CA ASP A 226 -13.32 -5.25 20.31
C ASP A 226 -13.98 -6.57 20.71
N TYR A 227 -14.22 -7.46 19.73
CA TYR A 227 -14.79 -8.77 20.04
C TYR A 227 -13.76 -9.79 20.54
N TRP A 228 -12.47 -9.45 20.50
CA TRP A 228 -11.39 -10.23 21.11
C TRP A 228 -11.35 -9.98 22.62
N ASP A 229 -11.18 -8.71 23.03
CA ASP A 229 -11.06 -8.31 24.44
C ASP A 229 -12.42 -8.04 25.11
N ARG A 230 -13.50 -7.98 24.31
CA ARG A 230 -14.89 -7.74 24.73
C ARG A 230 -15.07 -6.37 25.40
N ASP A 231 -14.52 -5.33 24.80
CA ASP A 231 -14.69 -3.93 25.22
C ASP A 231 -14.88 -2.98 24.03
N ALA A 232 -15.14 -1.70 24.31
CA ALA A 232 -15.29 -0.65 23.30
C ALA A 232 -13.95 -0.06 22.83
N ARG A 233 -12.88 -0.87 22.79
CA ARG A 233 -11.52 -0.42 22.45
C ARG A 233 -10.88 -1.33 21.39
N PRO A 234 -11.37 -1.28 20.13
CA PRO A 234 -10.85 -2.08 19.02
C PRO A 234 -9.47 -1.59 18.55
N PHE A 235 -8.49 -1.61 19.45
CA PHE A 235 -7.14 -1.13 19.21
C PHE A 235 -6.34 -2.17 18.45
N ASP A 236 -5.44 -1.71 17.56
CA ASP A 236 -4.71 -2.61 16.65
C ASP A 236 -3.59 -3.39 17.35
N ALA A 237 -3.92 -4.28 18.27
CA ALA A 237 -2.98 -4.97 19.15
C ALA A 237 -3.14 -6.49 19.17
N ASN A 238 -3.40 -7.07 17.99
CA ASN A 238 -3.63 -8.50 17.87
C ASN A 238 -2.41 -9.36 18.29
N PRO A 239 -2.50 -10.13 19.39
CA PRO A 239 -1.39 -10.90 19.94
C PRO A 239 -1.25 -12.31 19.32
N ALA A 240 -2.12 -12.70 18.39
CA ALA A 240 -2.25 -14.09 17.92
C ALA A 240 -0.95 -14.74 17.41
N ARG A 241 -0.04 -13.94 16.84
CA ARG A 241 1.27 -14.43 16.37
C ARG A 241 2.35 -14.30 17.43
N SER A 242 2.34 -13.21 18.19
CA SER A 242 3.26 -12.95 19.29
C SER A 242 2.67 -11.86 20.19
N PRO A 243 2.70 -12.05 21.52
CA PRO A 243 2.28 -11.00 22.45
C PRO A 243 3.29 -9.83 22.46
N PHE A 244 4.56 -10.09 22.15
CA PHE A 244 5.61 -9.06 22.10
C PHE A 244 5.64 -8.33 20.76
N PHE A 245 5.26 -8.99 19.67
CA PHE A 245 5.24 -8.42 18.33
C PHE A 245 3.83 -8.56 17.73
N PRO A 246 2.84 -7.83 18.29
CA PRO A 246 1.46 -7.90 17.84
C PRO A 246 1.34 -7.54 16.36
N GLN A 247 0.41 -8.20 15.69
CA GLN A 247 0.09 -7.89 14.31
C GLN A 247 -0.64 -6.54 14.25
N ARG A 248 -0.13 -5.63 13.41
CA ARG A 248 -0.67 -4.28 13.20
C ARG A 248 -1.21 -4.15 11.77
N HIS A 249 -2.26 -4.90 11.44
CA HIS A 249 -2.75 -5.02 10.08
C HIS A 249 -3.86 -3.99 9.80
N GLY A 250 -4.83 -3.87 10.70
CA GLY A 250 -5.98 -3.00 10.52
C GLY A 250 -5.64 -1.51 10.43
N THR A 251 -4.62 -1.00 11.13
CA THR A 251 -4.18 0.40 10.97
C THR A 251 -3.79 0.71 9.53
N ARG A 252 -3.07 -0.21 8.88
CA ARG A 252 -2.64 -0.05 7.47
C ARG A 252 -3.83 -0.11 6.54
N THR A 253 -4.73 -1.10 6.73
CA THR A 253 -5.99 -1.25 5.98
C THR A 253 -6.85 0.01 6.08
N ALA A 254 -7.04 0.54 7.30
CA ALA A 254 -7.83 1.74 7.57
C ALA A 254 -7.26 2.97 6.89
N SER A 255 -5.94 3.15 6.91
CA SER A 255 -5.29 4.31 6.27
C SER A 255 -5.55 4.38 4.76
N ILE A 256 -5.62 3.22 4.09
CA ILE A 256 -5.94 3.15 2.65
C ILE A 256 -7.40 3.53 2.42
N LEU A 257 -8.32 2.94 3.20
CA LEU A 257 -9.75 3.20 3.10
C LEU A 257 -10.05 4.69 3.27
N LEU A 258 -9.53 5.30 4.34
CA LEU A 258 -9.78 6.70 4.68
C LEU A 258 -9.18 7.68 3.66
N ARG A 259 -8.02 7.34 3.09
CA ARG A 259 -7.41 8.15 2.04
C ARG A 259 -8.21 8.09 0.74
N GLU A 260 -8.77 6.92 0.40
CA GLU A 260 -9.54 6.74 -0.84
C GLU A 260 -11.01 7.13 -0.70
N ALA A 261 -11.58 7.22 0.51
CA ALA A 261 -12.94 7.71 0.74
C ALA A 261 -12.97 8.81 1.82
N PRO A 262 -12.66 10.07 1.47
CA PRO A 262 -12.70 11.22 2.39
C PRO A 262 -14.09 11.52 2.99
N GLU A 263 -15.17 10.91 2.48
CA GLU A 263 -16.53 10.97 3.02
C GLU A 263 -16.88 9.79 3.93
N ALA A 264 -16.00 8.79 4.06
CA ALA A 264 -16.24 7.62 4.89
C ALA A 264 -15.86 7.88 6.35
N ARG A 265 -16.75 7.56 7.29
CA ARG A 265 -16.43 7.45 8.71
C ARG A 265 -16.21 5.97 9.08
N LEU A 266 -15.15 5.70 9.82
CA LEU A 266 -14.66 4.36 10.10
C LEU A 266 -15.33 3.79 11.34
N VAL A 267 -15.87 2.57 11.22
CA VAL A 267 -16.35 1.76 12.35
C VAL A 267 -15.39 0.58 12.54
N PRO A 268 -14.42 0.65 13.47
CA PRO A 268 -13.47 -0.43 13.68
C PRO A 268 -14.08 -1.58 14.49
N TYR A 269 -14.00 -2.79 13.95
CA TYR A 269 -14.28 -4.02 14.69
C TYR A 269 -13.02 -4.88 14.76
N ARG A 270 -12.57 -5.20 15.97
CA ARG A 270 -11.51 -6.19 16.14
C ARG A 270 -12.12 -7.58 16.17
N TYR A 271 -11.62 -8.46 15.29
CA TYR A 271 -12.26 -9.75 15.03
C TYR A 271 -12.26 -10.70 16.25
N PRO A 272 -13.26 -11.59 16.36
CA PRO A 272 -13.56 -12.34 17.58
C PRO A 272 -12.71 -13.59 17.82
N ARG A 273 -11.43 -13.65 17.44
CA ARG A 273 -10.65 -14.87 17.79
C ARG A 273 -10.38 -14.94 19.30
N PRO A 274 -10.22 -16.15 19.85
CA PRO A 274 -10.31 -17.45 19.16
C PRO A 274 -11.74 -17.92 18.86
N ASP A 275 -12.78 -17.25 19.37
CA ASP A 275 -14.19 -17.67 19.25
C ASP A 275 -14.90 -17.00 18.06
N MET A 276 -14.68 -17.55 16.87
CA MET A 276 -15.26 -17.01 15.64
C MET A 276 -16.79 -17.11 15.56
N SER A 277 -17.47 -17.80 16.49
CA SER A 277 -18.94 -17.84 16.54
C SER A 277 -19.55 -16.46 16.77
N ARG A 278 -18.81 -15.55 17.42
CA ARG A 278 -19.25 -14.17 17.68
C ARG A 278 -19.27 -13.28 16.43
N MET A 279 -18.83 -13.77 15.28
CA MET A 279 -19.03 -13.05 14.01
C MET A 279 -20.50 -12.75 13.75
N ALA A 280 -21.43 -13.58 14.25
CA ALA A 280 -22.86 -13.28 14.15
C ALA A 280 -23.27 -12.05 14.96
N GLU A 281 -22.73 -11.90 16.18
CA GLU A 281 -22.97 -10.74 17.05
C GLU A 281 -22.38 -9.47 16.41
N LEU A 282 -21.15 -9.55 15.90
CA LEU A 282 -20.48 -8.44 15.20
C LEU A 282 -21.29 -7.96 13.99
N VAL A 283 -21.79 -8.87 13.15
CA VAL A 283 -22.59 -8.48 11.98
C VAL A 283 -23.92 -7.86 12.42
N ALA A 284 -24.58 -8.41 13.44
CA ALA A 284 -25.83 -7.87 13.97
C ALA A 284 -25.64 -6.48 14.60
N ASP A 285 -24.53 -6.26 15.30
CA ASP A 285 -24.12 -4.98 15.87
C ASP A 285 -23.89 -3.93 14.78
N ALA A 286 -23.16 -4.30 13.72
CA ALA A 286 -22.97 -3.43 12.57
C ALA A 286 -24.30 -3.08 11.87
N ALA A 287 -25.20 -4.06 11.70
CA ALA A 287 -26.52 -3.85 11.14
C ALA A 287 -27.40 -2.96 12.04
N GLY A 288 -27.32 -3.12 13.36
CA GLY A 288 -28.04 -2.31 14.35
C GLY A 288 -27.67 -0.83 14.30
N HIS A 289 -26.43 -0.52 13.93
CA HIS A 289 -25.95 0.84 13.67
C HIS A 289 -26.23 1.34 12.24
N GLY A 290 -26.99 0.59 11.43
CA GLY A 290 -27.34 0.94 10.05
C GLY A 290 -26.15 0.90 9.09
N ILE A 291 -25.07 0.20 9.43
CA ILE A 291 -23.87 0.14 8.59
C ILE A 291 -24.14 -0.76 7.40
N ARG A 292 -23.88 -0.24 6.20
CA ARG A 292 -24.18 -0.94 4.94
C ARG A 292 -22.96 -1.51 4.22
N ILE A 293 -21.74 -1.14 4.63
CA ILE A 293 -20.51 -1.56 3.97
C ILE A 293 -19.57 -2.12 5.04
N VAL A 294 -19.10 -3.34 4.84
CA VAL A 294 -18.19 -4.04 5.75
C VAL A 294 -16.98 -4.55 4.97
N SER A 295 -15.78 -4.06 5.30
CA SER A 295 -14.52 -4.58 4.77
C SER A 295 -13.96 -5.66 5.69
N ILE A 296 -13.60 -6.82 5.13
CA ILE A 296 -13.05 -7.97 5.86
C ILE A 296 -11.74 -8.40 5.19
N ALA A 297 -10.61 -8.05 5.80
CA ALA A 297 -9.28 -8.32 5.27
C ALA A 297 -8.60 -9.53 5.96
N MET A 298 -9.39 -10.57 6.24
CA MET A 298 -8.95 -11.78 6.95
C MET A 298 -9.66 -13.02 6.44
N GLY A 299 -9.10 -14.20 6.76
CA GLY A 299 -9.71 -15.48 6.42
C GLY A 299 -9.05 -16.66 7.12
N SER A 300 -9.61 -17.85 6.92
CA SER A 300 -9.01 -19.13 7.34
C SER A 300 -9.37 -20.26 6.37
N GLY A 301 -8.65 -21.37 6.46
CA GLY A 301 -8.94 -22.56 5.66
C GLY A 301 -10.09 -23.41 6.22
N ASP A 302 -10.54 -23.15 7.45
CA ASP A 302 -11.61 -23.89 8.10
C ASP A 302 -12.96 -23.20 7.84
N ARG A 303 -13.90 -23.94 7.25
CA ARG A 303 -15.27 -23.46 7.01
C ARG A 303 -16.04 -23.25 8.31
N ALA A 304 -15.75 -24.04 9.35
CA ALA A 304 -16.46 -24.00 10.63
C ALA A 304 -16.31 -22.63 11.32
N ASP A 305 -15.12 -22.01 11.21
CA ASP A 305 -14.84 -20.65 11.69
C ASP A 305 -15.85 -19.61 11.17
N TRP A 306 -16.43 -19.82 9.98
CA TRP A 306 -17.23 -18.80 9.27
C TRP A 306 -18.71 -19.13 9.14
N GLN A 307 -19.20 -20.19 9.81
CA GLN A 307 -20.62 -20.56 9.74
C GLN A 307 -21.53 -19.49 10.34
N ALA A 308 -21.14 -18.92 11.49
CA ALA A 308 -21.88 -17.85 12.16
C ALA A 308 -21.93 -16.58 11.28
N PHE A 309 -20.79 -16.19 10.69
CA PHE A 309 -20.74 -15.11 9.70
C PHE A 309 -21.67 -15.39 8.51
N ALA A 310 -21.62 -16.60 7.93
CA ALA A 310 -22.42 -16.94 6.76
C ALA A 310 -23.93 -16.88 7.03
N ALA A 311 -24.37 -17.23 8.23
CA ALA A 311 -25.76 -17.12 8.64
C ALA A 311 -26.17 -15.64 8.80
N ALA A 312 -25.36 -14.85 9.51
CA ALA A 312 -25.64 -13.43 9.73
C ALA A 312 -25.60 -12.61 8.43
N ALA A 313 -24.62 -12.83 7.56
CA ALA A 313 -24.55 -12.16 6.26
C ALA A 313 -25.79 -12.42 5.38
N ARG A 314 -26.38 -13.62 5.44
CA ARG A 314 -27.64 -13.91 4.73
C ARG A 314 -28.86 -13.25 5.37
N ALA A 315 -28.85 -13.08 6.70
CA ALA A 315 -29.92 -12.39 7.42
C ALA A 315 -29.92 -10.87 7.17
N HIS A 316 -28.80 -10.32 6.69
CA HIS A 316 -28.59 -8.90 6.42
C HIS A 316 -28.25 -8.61 4.94
N PRO A 317 -29.18 -8.89 4.00
CA PRO A 317 -28.96 -8.64 2.56
C PRO A 317 -28.77 -7.15 2.22
N GLU A 318 -29.13 -6.24 3.11
CA GLU A 318 -28.91 -4.79 3.02
C GLU A 318 -27.45 -4.36 3.27
N MET A 319 -26.59 -5.26 3.73
CA MET A 319 -25.16 -5.01 3.95
C MET A 319 -24.32 -5.60 2.81
N LEU A 320 -23.34 -4.84 2.32
CA LEU A 320 -22.30 -5.30 1.39
C LEU A 320 -21.04 -5.70 2.15
N PHE A 321 -20.58 -6.93 1.94
CA PHE A 321 -19.34 -7.45 2.51
C PHE A 321 -18.24 -7.51 1.46
N VAL A 322 -17.18 -6.71 1.62
CA VAL A 322 -16.00 -6.71 0.74
C VAL A 322 -14.90 -7.53 1.39
N ILE A 323 -14.51 -8.64 0.76
CA ILE A 323 -13.68 -9.69 1.39
C ILE A 323 -12.39 -9.89 0.59
N SER A 324 -11.23 -9.96 1.27
CA SER A 324 -9.96 -10.30 0.63
C SER A 324 -9.86 -11.80 0.28
N ALA A 325 -9.36 -12.15 -0.90
CA ALA A 325 -9.18 -13.54 -1.34
C ALA A 325 -8.04 -14.30 -0.62
N GLY A 326 -7.12 -13.58 0.03
CA GLY A 326 -5.92 -14.15 0.66
C GLY A 326 -4.70 -14.22 -0.27
N ASN A 327 -3.53 -14.53 0.30
CA ASN A 327 -2.23 -14.33 -0.35
C ASN A 327 -1.32 -15.58 -0.26
N ASP A 328 -1.87 -16.77 -0.56
CA ASP A 328 -1.16 -18.05 -0.51
C ASP A 328 -0.76 -18.59 -1.90
N GLY A 329 -1.07 -17.86 -2.97
CA GLY A 329 -0.75 -18.22 -4.35
C GLY A 329 -1.49 -19.47 -4.83
N ARG A 330 -2.77 -19.62 -4.47
CA ARG A 330 -3.58 -20.80 -4.81
C ARG A 330 -4.94 -20.47 -5.40
N ASN A 331 -5.50 -21.44 -6.14
CA ASN A 331 -6.89 -21.41 -6.58
C ASN A 331 -7.82 -21.76 -5.41
N ILE A 332 -8.64 -20.81 -4.95
CA ILE A 332 -9.55 -21.00 -3.81
C ILE A 332 -10.87 -21.69 -4.20
N ASP A 333 -11.13 -21.92 -5.49
CA ASP A 333 -12.20 -22.82 -5.93
C ASP A 333 -11.84 -24.29 -5.63
N GLN A 334 -10.53 -24.60 -5.56
CA GLN A 334 -10.01 -25.94 -5.28
C GLN A 334 -9.52 -26.10 -3.84
N ALA A 335 -8.91 -25.05 -3.28
CA ALA A 335 -8.38 -25.00 -1.93
C ALA A 335 -8.94 -23.78 -1.18
N PRO A 336 -10.17 -23.87 -0.64
CA PRO A 336 -10.91 -22.72 -0.15
C PRO A 336 -10.22 -21.87 0.91
N VAL A 337 -10.53 -20.58 0.88
CA VAL A 337 -10.35 -19.62 1.97
C VAL A 337 -11.73 -19.09 2.34
N TYR A 338 -12.10 -19.13 3.60
CA TYR A 338 -13.34 -18.58 4.11
C TYR A 338 -13.05 -17.24 4.82
N PRO A 339 -13.91 -16.21 4.67
CA PRO A 339 -15.24 -16.27 4.06
C PRO A 339 -15.25 -16.10 2.53
N ALA A 340 -14.10 -15.88 1.88
CA ALA A 340 -14.01 -15.58 0.45
C ALA A 340 -14.69 -16.64 -0.47
N ALA A 341 -14.64 -17.92 -0.10
CA ALA A 341 -15.28 -19.00 -0.86
C ALA A 341 -16.73 -19.30 -0.43
N LEU A 342 -17.35 -18.47 0.43
CA LEU A 342 -18.76 -18.64 0.79
C LEU A 342 -19.67 -18.15 -0.35
N PRO A 343 -20.70 -18.92 -0.74
CA PRO A 343 -21.70 -18.47 -1.71
C PRO A 343 -22.69 -17.52 -1.02
N LEU A 344 -22.42 -16.22 -1.10
CA LEU A 344 -23.23 -15.13 -0.55
C LEU A 344 -23.47 -14.08 -1.65
N ASP A 345 -24.72 -13.63 -1.80
CA ASP A 345 -25.10 -12.71 -2.89
C ASP A 345 -24.68 -11.26 -2.61
N ASN A 346 -24.50 -10.93 -1.32
CA ASN A 346 -24.11 -9.62 -0.83
C ASN A 346 -22.60 -9.52 -0.50
N THR A 347 -21.77 -10.33 -1.16
CA THR A 347 -20.31 -10.22 -1.08
C THR A 347 -19.68 -9.73 -2.39
N ILE A 348 -18.54 -9.06 -2.25
CA ILE A 348 -17.57 -8.84 -3.31
C ILE A 348 -16.22 -9.37 -2.83
N VAL A 349 -15.68 -10.37 -3.50
CA VAL A 349 -14.39 -10.98 -3.17
C VAL A 349 -13.30 -10.42 -4.06
N VAL A 350 -12.27 -9.86 -3.46
CA VAL A 350 -11.24 -9.07 -4.16
C VAL A 350 -9.89 -9.72 -4.00
N THR A 351 -9.13 -9.80 -5.10
CA THR A 351 -7.73 -10.21 -5.09
C THR A 351 -6.79 -9.09 -5.55
N SER A 352 -5.51 -9.18 -5.20
CA SER A 352 -4.51 -8.17 -5.56
C SER A 352 -3.94 -8.43 -6.96
N SER A 353 -3.80 -7.35 -7.72
CA SER A 353 -3.16 -7.33 -9.03
C SER A 353 -1.99 -6.35 -9.08
N LEU A 354 -1.22 -6.42 -10.16
CA LEU A 354 -0.39 -5.33 -10.64
C LEU A 354 -1.27 -4.24 -11.31
N PRO A 355 -0.72 -3.04 -11.58
CA PRO A 355 -1.49 -1.95 -12.19
C PRO A 355 -1.99 -2.23 -13.61
N ASP A 356 -1.45 -3.21 -14.32
CA ASP A 356 -1.96 -3.67 -15.63
C ASP A 356 -3.08 -4.71 -15.53
N GLY A 357 -3.42 -5.15 -14.31
CA GLY A 357 -4.41 -6.20 -14.09
C GLY A 357 -3.87 -7.62 -14.17
N ALA A 358 -2.55 -7.80 -14.24
CA ALA A 358 -1.95 -9.11 -14.01
C ALA A 358 -2.08 -9.50 -12.52
N LEU A 359 -2.33 -10.78 -12.24
CA LEU A 359 -2.46 -11.29 -10.88
C LEU A 359 -1.15 -11.06 -10.10
N ALA A 360 -1.24 -10.44 -8.92
CA ALA A 360 -0.05 -10.18 -8.13
C ALA A 360 0.56 -11.48 -7.58
N ARG A 361 1.87 -11.48 -7.39
CA ARG A 361 2.60 -12.66 -6.92
C ARG A 361 2.12 -13.07 -5.53
N GLY A 362 1.63 -14.30 -5.42
CA GLY A 362 1.14 -14.84 -4.16
C GLY A 362 -0.33 -14.53 -3.89
N SER A 363 -1.00 -13.72 -4.71
CA SER A 363 -2.46 -13.55 -4.61
C SER A 363 -3.20 -14.87 -4.89
N ASN A 364 -4.26 -15.13 -4.14
CA ASN A 364 -5.20 -16.20 -4.45
C ASN A 364 -6.10 -15.81 -5.62
N TRP A 365 -6.60 -16.79 -6.35
CA TRP A 365 -7.54 -16.59 -7.47
C TRP A 365 -8.64 -17.65 -7.43
N GLY A 366 -9.66 -17.50 -8.27
CA GLY A 366 -10.79 -18.43 -8.34
C GLY A 366 -11.82 -17.87 -9.32
N PRO A 367 -11.94 -18.39 -10.55
CA PRO A 367 -12.97 -17.94 -11.49
C PRO A 367 -14.39 -18.02 -10.92
N GLU A 368 -14.64 -18.88 -9.94
CA GLU A 368 -15.89 -18.89 -9.20
C GLU A 368 -15.80 -18.01 -7.96
N ALA A 369 -14.92 -18.24 -7.00
CA ALA A 369 -14.98 -17.59 -5.69
C ALA A 369 -14.52 -16.12 -5.66
N VAL A 370 -13.69 -15.67 -6.62
CA VAL A 370 -13.12 -14.31 -6.63
C VAL A 370 -13.80 -13.45 -7.67
N ASP A 371 -14.35 -12.31 -7.27
CA ASP A 371 -15.08 -11.41 -8.17
C ASP A 371 -14.13 -10.60 -9.05
N LEU A 372 -13.13 -9.91 -8.47
CA LEU A 372 -12.29 -8.99 -9.24
C LEU A 372 -10.84 -8.86 -8.75
N LEU A 373 -9.99 -8.45 -9.68
CA LEU A 373 -8.61 -8.01 -9.52
C LEU A 373 -8.57 -6.50 -9.25
N VAL A 374 -7.77 -6.07 -8.28
CA VAL A 374 -7.56 -4.66 -7.95
C VAL A 374 -6.08 -4.43 -7.65
N PRO A 375 -5.43 -3.36 -8.14
CA PRO A 375 -4.03 -3.12 -7.83
C PRO A 375 -3.85 -2.93 -6.33
N ALA A 376 -3.01 -3.75 -5.71
CA ALA A 376 -2.74 -3.61 -4.28
C ALA A 376 -1.32 -4.05 -3.93
N GLU A 377 -0.39 -3.76 -4.82
CA GLU A 377 1.03 -4.01 -4.64
C GLU A 377 1.81 -2.71 -4.45
N GLN A 378 2.67 -2.67 -3.43
CA GLN A 378 3.51 -1.52 -3.08
C GLN A 378 2.73 -0.23 -2.80
N LEU A 379 1.50 -0.34 -2.29
CA LEU A 379 0.71 0.81 -1.87
C LEU A 379 1.35 1.46 -0.64
N ARG A 380 1.29 2.78 -0.53
CA ARG A 380 1.69 3.50 0.68
C ARG A 380 0.58 3.41 1.72
N ALA A 381 0.87 2.98 2.93
CA ALA A 381 -0.07 2.95 4.04
C ALA A 381 0.59 3.48 5.31
N LEU A 382 -0.20 4.04 6.22
CA LEU A 382 0.29 4.42 7.54
C LEU A 382 0.51 3.13 8.36
N ASP A 383 1.71 2.96 8.89
CA ASP A 383 2.02 1.93 9.86
C ASP A 383 1.49 2.32 11.25
N PHE A 384 1.58 1.40 12.20
CA PHE A 384 1.10 1.60 13.56
C PHE A 384 1.67 2.87 14.25
N ASP A 385 2.88 3.29 13.91
CA ASP A 385 3.51 4.48 14.47
C ASP A 385 3.31 5.76 13.63
N GLY A 386 2.45 5.70 12.61
CA GLY A 386 2.14 6.83 11.72
C GLY A 386 3.13 7.02 10.58
N ARG A 387 4.19 6.21 10.45
CA ARG A 387 5.10 6.30 9.31
C ARG A 387 4.51 5.61 8.08
N GLU A 388 4.76 6.16 6.89
CA GLU A 388 4.38 5.49 5.66
C GLU A 388 5.27 4.28 5.36
N VAL A 389 4.63 3.15 5.08
CA VAL A 389 5.30 1.91 4.66
C VAL A 389 4.65 1.36 3.38
N PRO A 390 5.44 0.70 2.50
CA PRO A 390 4.88 -0.02 1.37
C PRO A 390 4.17 -1.30 1.86
N VAL A 391 2.97 -1.53 1.34
CA VAL A 391 2.16 -2.71 1.64
C VAL A 391 1.66 -3.40 0.37
N SER A 392 1.45 -4.72 0.45
CA SER A 392 1.13 -5.58 -0.69
C SER A 392 0.13 -6.68 -0.30
N GLY A 393 -0.83 -6.97 -1.17
CA GLY A 393 -1.72 -8.12 -1.08
C GLY A 393 -3.22 -7.80 -1.06
N SER A 394 -4.05 -8.83 -1.23
CA SER A 394 -5.51 -8.72 -1.35
C SER A 394 -6.19 -8.07 -0.12
N SER A 395 -5.56 -8.17 1.04
CA SER A 395 -5.97 -7.48 2.26
C SER A 395 -6.01 -5.95 2.12
N TYR A 396 -5.18 -5.39 1.23
CA TYR A 396 -5.15 -3.96 0.91
C TYR A 396 -5.95 -3.63 -0.35
N ALA A 397 -6.42 -4.63 -1.11
CA ALA A 397 -7.35 -4.46 -2.22
C ALA A 397 -8.80 -4.30 -1.71
N ALA A 398 -9.20 -5.09 -0.71
CA ALA A 398 -10.52 -5.01 -0.08
C ALA A 398 -10.91 -3.60 0.42
N PRO A 399 -10.08 -2.87 1.20
CA PRO A 399 -10.43 -1.52 1.64
C PRO A 399 -10.58 -0.51 0.50
N ARG A 400 -9.90 -0.69 -0.64
CA ARG A 400 -10.05 0.18 -1.83
C ARG A 400 -11.43 0.03 -2.47
N VAL A 401 -11.90 -1.21 -2.58
CA VAL A 401 -13.26 -1.50 -3.08
C VAL A 401 -14.32 -1.06 -2.07
N ALA A 402 -14.07 -1.22 -0.76
CA ALA A 402 -14.94 -0.68 0.27
C ALA A 402 -15.00 0.86 0.23
N ALA A 403 -13.88 1.54 -0.03
CA ALA A 403 -13.83 2.97 -0.25
C ALA A 403 -14.67 3.37 -1.47
N LEU A 404 -14.50 2.72 -2.63
CA LEU A 404 -15.36 2.95 -3.80
C LEU A 404 -16.85 2.74 -3.47
N ALA A 405 -17.18 1.69 -2.73
CA ALA A 405 -18.56 1.43 -2.29
C ALA A 405 -19.10 2.59 -1.44
N ALA A 406 -18.26 3.17 -0.57
CA ALA A 406 -18.65 4.30 0.27
C ALA A 406 -18.94 5.55 -0.55
N ARG A 407 -18.10 5.87 -1.54
CA ARG A 407 -18.30 7.05 -2.41
C ARG A 407 -19.53 6.90 -3.30
N LEU A 408 -19.72 5.71 -3.87
CA LEU A 408 -20.95 5.39 -4.60
C LEU A 408 -22.18 5.46 -3.70
N LEU A 409 -22.11 5.03 -2.45
CA LEU A 409 -23.24 5.16 -1.54
C LEU A 409 -23.51 6.61 -1.14
N ALA A 410 -22.47 7.43 -0.92
CA ALA A 410 -22.61 8.86 -0.66
C ALA A 410 -23.28 9.60 -1.82
N ALA A 411 -22.91 9.27 -3.06
CA ALA A 411 -23.51 9.83 -4.26
C ALA A 411 -24.94 9.32 -4.56
N GLY A 412 -25.43 8.31 -3.84
CA GLY A 412 -26.78 7.76 -4.01
C GLY A 412 -27.20 6.91 -2.82
N PRO A 413 -27.62 7.54 -1.70
CA PRO A 413 -27.88 6.86 -0.44
C PRO A 413 -29.00 5.81 -0.53
N GLU A 414 -29.95 6.02 -1.44
CA GLU A 414 -31.11 5.14 -1.69
C GLU A 414 -30.75 3.84 -2.43
N ARG A 415 -29.51 3.69 -2.91
CA ARG A 415 -29.08 2.51 -3.68
C ARG A 415 -29.27 1.25 -2.84
N THR A 416 -29.93 0.24 -3.39
CA THR A 416 -29.96 -1.10 -2.76
C THR A 416 -28.56 -1.72 -2.81
N THR A 417 -28.31 -2.72 -1.97
CA THR A 417 -27.02 -3.41 -1.92
C THR A 417 -26.71 -4.15 -3.22
N ALA A 418 -27.72 -4.72 -3.86
CA ALA A 418 -27.59 -5.30 -5.20
C ALA A 418 -27.20 -4.24 -6.23
N ALA A 419 -27.84 -3.06 -6.23
CA ALA A 419 -27.50 -1.97 -7.14
C ALA A 419 -26.10 -1.41 -6.88
N LEU A 420 -25.68 -1.31 -5.62
CA LEU A 420 -24.32 -0.91 -5.25
C LEU A 420 -23.28 -1.93 -5.74
N ARG A 421 -23.54 -3.22 -5.53
CA ARG A 421 -22.68 -4.31 -6.04
C ARG A 421 -22.57 -4.26 -7.56
N SER A 422 -23.69 -4.14 -8.27
CA SER A 422 -23.67 -4.02 -9.74
C SER A 422 -22.91 -2.79 -10.20
N ALA A 423 -23.11 -1.62 -9.57
CA ALA A 423 -22.37 -0.41 -9.91
C ALA A 423 -20.85 -0.57 -9.76
N ILE A 424 -20.39 -1.30 -8.73
CA ILE A 424 -18.96 -1.62 -8.57
C ILE A 424 -18.48 -2.54 -9.69
N LEU A 425 -19.22 -3.62 -9.97
CA LEU A 425 -18.82 -4.62 -10.97
C LEU A 425 -18.90 -4.10 -12.41
N GLU A 426 -19.76 -3.14 -12.72
CA GLU A 426 -19.83 -2.46 -14.03
C GLU A 426 -18.59 -1.60 -14.35
N ARG A 427 -17.69 -1.42 -13.39
CA ARG A 427 -16.43 -0.67 -13.51
C ARG A 427 -15.21 -1.57 -13.69
N VAL A 428 -15.41 -2.89 -13.82
CA VAL A 428 -14.31 -3.81 -14.13
C VAL A 428 -14.07 -3.87 -15.64
N LEU A 429 -12.81 -4.04 -15.99
CA LEU A 429 -12.30 -4.30 -17.33
C LEU A 429 -12.02 -5.79 -17.48
N PRO A 430 -11.92 -6.31 -18.71
CA PRO A 430 -11.22 -7.56 -18.94
C PRO A 430 -9.81 -7.48 -18.30
N PRO A 431 -9.38 -8.49 -17.54
CA PRO A 431 -8.02 -8.52 -17.00
C PRO A 431 -7.00 -8.63 -18.14
N PHE A 432 -5.74 -8.33 -17.82
CA PHE A 432 -4.62 -8.55 -18.76
C PHE A 432 -4.69 -9.98 -19.33
N ALA A 433 -4.44 -10.15 -20.63
CA ALA A 433 -4.76 -11.39 -21.35
C ALA A 433 -4.20 -12.68 -20.71
N GLY A 434 -3.08 -12.59 -19.98
CA GLY A 434 -2.48 -13.70 -19.24
C GLY A 434 -3.30 -14.21 -18.03
N ASP A 435 -4.26 -13.41 -17.53
CA ASP A 435 -5.08 -13.71 -16.36
C ASP A 435 -6.59 -13.71 -16.67
N ALA A 436 -6.94 -13.75 -17.96
CA ALA A 436 -8.30 -14.06 -18.39
C ALA A 436 -8.78 -15.38 -17.76
N GLY A 437 -9.93 -15.36 -17.09
CA GLY A 437 -10.50 -16.52 -16.41
C GLY A 437 -9.88 -16.84 -15.04
N ARG A 438 -9.08 -15.95 -14.45
CA ARG A 438 -8.62 -16.10 -13.04
C ARG A 438 -9.67 -15.67 -12.01
N VAL A 439 -10.55 -14.76 -12.39
CA VAL A 439 -11.61 -14.17 -11.55
C VAL A 439 -12.90 -14.06 -12.35
N ARG A 440 -14.02 -13.89 -11.66
CA ARG A 440 -15.38 -13.94 -12.22
C ARG A 440 -15.70 -12.74 -13.12
N ALA A 441 -15.43 -11.53 -12.66
CA ALA A 441 -15.88 -10.29 -13.30
C ALA A 441 -14.76 -9.59 -14.09
N GLY A 442 -13.59 -9.38 -13.48
CA GLY A 442 -12.45 -8.80 -14.19
C GLY A 442 -11.53 -7.96 -13.32
N PHE A 443 -10.99 -6.89 -13.89
CA PHE A 443 -9.96 -6.04 -13.32
C PHE A 443 -10.42 -4.59 -13.13
N MET A 444 -10.31 -4.06 -11.92
CA MET A 444 -10.60 -2.66 -11.61
C MET A 444 -9.30 -1.88 -11.40
N PRO A 445 -8.89 -1.04 -12.36
CA PRO A 445 -7.57 -0.41 -12.36
C PRO A 445 -7.39 0.69 -11.32
N ARG A 446 -8.42 1.50 -11.07
CA ARG A 446 -8.33 2.65 -10.16
C ARG A 446 -9.59 2.83 -9.32
N PRO A 447 -9.78 2.00 -8.27
CA PRO A 447 -10.92 2.16 -7.37
C PRO A 447 -11.10 3.59 -6.86
N GLU A 448 -10.01 4.34 -6.63
CA GLU A 448 -9.96 5.71 -6.09
C GLU A 448 -10.66 6.77 -6.95
N ILE A 449 -10.74 6.56 -8.27
CA ILE A 449 -11.43 7.49 -9.18
C ILE A 449 -12.50 6.81 -10.04
N ALA A 450 -12.74 5.51 -9.84
CA ALA A 450 -13.65 4.71 -10.66
C ALA A 450 -15.09 5.24 -10.66
N GLU A 451 -15.50 6.03 -9.67
CA GLU A 451 -16.81 6.67 -9.65
C GLU A 451 -17.01 7.70 -10.78
N THR A 452 -15.94 8.41 -11.16
CA THR A 452 -15.95 9.45 -12.20
C THR A 452 -15.74 8.89 -13.60
N LEU A 453 -15.28 7.65 -13.68
CA LEU A 453 -15.19 6.92 -14.93
C LEU A 453 -16.60 6.49 -15.34
N PRO A 454 -17.02 6.70 -16.60
CA PRO A 454 -18.26 6.11 -17.09
C PRO A 454 -18.21 4.59 -16.88
N PRO A 455 -19.35 3.91 -16.62
CA PRO A 455 -19.42 2.46 -16.59
C PRO A 455 -18.65 1.93 -17.80
N LEU A 456 -17.68 1.06 -17.57
CA LEU A 456 -16.79 0.56 -18.63
C LEU A 456 -17.50 -0.50 -19.49
N ALA A 457 -18.84 -0.50 -19.46
CA ALA A 457 -19.70 -1.28 -20.32
C ALA A 457 -19.22 -1.17 -21.76
N ASP A 458 -19.31 -2.30 -22.44
CA ASP A 458 -18.60 -2.60 -23.67
C ASP A 458 -19.45 -2.27 -24.91
N PRO A 459 -19.23 -1.12 -25.58
CA PRO A 459 -19.76 -0.89 -26.91
C PRO A 459 -18.91 -1.54 -28.02
N ASP A 460 -17.70 -2.01 -27.73
CA ASP A 460 -16.69 -2.43 -28.73
C ASP A 460 -15.99 -3.72 -28.28
N SER A 461 -16.75 -4.83 -28.25
CA SER A 461 -16.31 -6.15 -27.76
C SER A 461 -15.33 -6.88 -28.68
N GLY A 462 -14.76 -6.17 -29.66
CA GLY A 462 -13.80 -6.71 -30.63
C GLY A 462 -12.36 -6.39 -30.23
N PRO A 463 -11.35 -7.05 -30.83
CA PRO A 463 -9.95 -6.66 -30.64
C PRO A 463 -9.73 -5.20 -31.07
N PRO A 464 -8.70 -4.52 -30.52
CA PRO A 464 -8.38 -3.16 -30.90
C PRO A 464 -8.18 -3.06 -32.43
N ALA A 465 -8.84 -2.09 -33.04
CA ALA A 465 -8.86 -1.90 -34.48
C ALA A 465 -8.93 -0.42 -34.85
N ILE A 466 -8.52 -0.10 -36.07
CA ILE A 466 -8.62 1.27 -36.60
C ILE A 466 -10.02 1.45 -37.15
N ALA A 467 -10.83 2.28 -36.48
CA ALA A 467 -12.19 2.55 -36.90
C ALA A 467 -12.24 3.58 -38.03
N THR A 468 -11.52 4.69 -37.88
CA THR A 468 -11.47 5.74 -38.90
C THR A 468 -10.06 6.30 -39.06
N ARG A 469 -9.78 6.82 -40.26
CA ARG A 469 -8.52 7.50 -40.59
C ARG A 469 -8.83 8.89 -41.10
N HIS A 470 -8.19 9.88 -40.48
CA HIS A 470 -8.28 11.28 -40.86
C HIS A 470 -6.88 11.83 -41.14
N THR A 471 -6.83 12.98 -41.80
CA THR A 471 -5.59 13.71 -42.02
C THR A 471 -5.78 15.16 -41.56
N LEU A 472 -4.83 15.66 -40.78
CA LEU A 472 -4.63 17.10 -40.61
C LEU A 472 -3.60 17.52 -41.65
N GLY A 473 -4.05 18.14 -42.74
CA GLY A 473 -3.17 18.60 -43.82
C GLY A 473 -2.67 20.02 -43.58
N GLU A 474 -1.83 20.52 -44.50
CA GLU A 474 -1.20 21.84 -44.41
C GLU A 474 -2.17 22.98 -44.11
N GLY A 475 -3.33 23.06 -44.79
CA GLY A 475 -4.31 24.14 -44.55
C GLY A 475 -4.91 24.13 -43.14
N VAL A 476 -4.82 23.01 -42.40
CA VAL A 476 -5.20 22.95 -40.99
C VAL A 476 -4.03 23.34 -40.10
N LEU A 477 -2.82 22.87 -40.40
CA LEU A 477 -1.62 23.06 -39.60
C LEU A 477 -1.05 24.48 -39.71
N TYR A 478 -1.21 25.12 -40.87
CA TYR A 478 -0.68 26.44 -41.21
C TYR A 478 -1.80 27.32 -41.79
N PRO A 479 -2.68 27.90 -40.93
CA PRO A 479 -3.80 28.72 -41.39
C PRO A 479 -3.38 30.09 -41.93
N ALA A 480 -2.17 30.57 -41.60
CA ALA A 480 -1.55 31.73 -42.23
C ALA A 480 -0.71 31.25 -43.43
N ALA A 481 -0.84 31.91 -44.57
CA ALA A 481 -0.07 31.62 -45.77
C ALA A 481 1.37 32.14 -45.61
N ASP A 482 2.16 31.48 -44.76
CA ASP A 482 3.59 31.75 -44.61
C ASP A 482 4.41 30.57 -45.14
N ASP A 483 5.42 30.94 -45.91
CA ASP A 483 6.18 30.08 -46.81
C ASP A 483 6.80 28.88 -46.08
N ALA A 484 6.39 27.68 -46.51
CA ALA A 484 7.16 26.45 -46.28
C ALA A 484 8.53 26.49 -47.00
N GLY A 485 9.01 27.64 -47.50
CA GLY A 485 10.15 27.79 -48.39
C GLY A 485 11.50 27.38 -47.79
N ASP A 486 11.70 27.60 -46.49
CA ASP A 486 12.99 27.34 -45.81
C ASP A 486 13.08 25.96 -45.13
N ALA A 487 12.04 25.13 -45.22
CA ALA A 487 12.04 23.82 -44.58
C ALA A 487 12.89 22.81 -45.37
N ARG A 488 13.90 22.25 -44.71
CA ARG A 488 14.83 21.26 -45.25
C ARG A 488 14.35 19.83 -45.04
N TYR A 489 13.49 19.62 -44.05
CA TYR A 489 12.98 18.31 -43.68
C TYR A 489 11.46 18.31 -43.62
N THR A 490 10.88 17.13 -43.83
CA THR A 490 9.46 16.86 -43.61
C THR A 490 9.28 15.87 -42.47
N PHE A 491 8.26 16.11 -41.65
CA PHE A 491 7.87 15.27 -40.53
C PHE A 491 6.39 14.87 -40.64
N GLU A 492 6.10 13.58 -40.66
CA GLU A 492 4.73 13.06 -40.82
C GLU A 492 4.36 12.09 -39.67
N PRO A 493 4.12 12.60 -38.45
CA PRO A 493 3.73 11.75 -37.32
C PRO A 493 2.32 11.17 -37.50
N SER A 494 2.04 10.10 -36.75
CA SER A 494 0.68 9.59 -36.60
C SER A 494 0.15 9.90 -35.21
N PHE A 495 -1.10 10.31 -35.10
CA PHE A 495 -1.83 10.48 -33.85
C PHE A 495 -2.88 9.38 -33.74
N ALA A 496 -3.06 8.81 -32.56
CA ALA A 496 -4.04 7.79 -32.29
C ALA A 496 -4.80 8.09 -31.01
N TYR A 497 -6.11 7.90 -31.01
CA TYR A 497 -6.94 7.98 -29.81
C TYR A 497 -8.04 6.94 -29.88
N PHE A 498 -8.49 6.44 -28.73
CA PHE A 498 -9.62 5.51 -28.69
C PHE A 498 -10.94 6.24 -28.62
N ARG A 499 -11.96 5.70 -29.29
CA ARG A 499 -13.35 6.10 -29.08
C ARG A 499 -13.70 5.97 -27.60
N GLY A 500 -14.34 7.00 -27.04
CA GLY A 500 -14.68 7.04 -25.62
C GLY A 500 -13.50 7.30 -24.69
N SER A 501 -12.30 7.62 -25.20
CA SER A 501 -11.17 8.07 -24.37
C SER A 501 -11.33 9.50 -23.84
N GLY A 502 -12.37 10.21 -24.30
CA GLY A 502 -12.59 11.63 -24.08
C GLY A 502 -11.97 12.52 -25.17
N TRP A 503 -10.94 12.04 -25.88
CA TRP A 503 -10.33 12.78 -26.99
C TRP A 503 -11.17 12.72 -28.26
N GLN A 504 -11.23 13.84 -28.97
CA GLN A 504 -11.80 13.99 -30.30
C GLN A 504 -10.76 14.59 -31.26
N ARG A 505 -11.00 14.46 -32.57
CA ARG A 505 -10.11 15.02 -33.60
C ARG A 505 -9.87 16.52 -33.40
N GLU A 506 -10.91 17.25 -33.03
CA GLU A 506 -10.90 18.71 -32.86
C GLU A 506 -9.96 19.13 -31.73
N ASP A 507 -9.87 18.33 -30.66
CA ASP A 507 -8.97 18.55 -29.52
C ASP A 507 -7.49 18.50 -29.94
N LEU A 508 -7.17 17.79 -31.02
CA LEU A 508 -5.79 17.60 -31.50
C LEU A 508 -5.30 18.75 -32.39
N VAL A 509 -6.19 19.61 -32.89
CA VAL A 509 -5.84 20.63 -33.89
C VAL A 509 -4.95 21.72 -33.30
N ALA A 510 -5.31 22.26 -32.13
CA ALA A 510 -4.52 23.33 -31.51
C ALA A 510 -3.11 22.85 -31.07
N PRO A 511 -2.96 21.70 -30.38
CA PRO A 511 -1.65 21.12 -30.12
C PRO A 511 -0.83 20.85 -31.38
N ALA A 512 -1.45 20.32 -32.44
CA ALA A 512 -0.78 20.07 -33.71
C ALA A 512 -0.24 21.34 -34.38
N ARG A 513 -1.00 22.44 -34.34
CA ARG A 513 -0.55 23.74 -34.87
C ARG A 513 0.63 24.29 -34.09
N GLN A 514 0.58 24.20 -32.76
CA GLN A 514 1.67 24.67 -31.91
C GLN A 514 2.95 23.85 -32.12
N LEU A 515 2.82 22.51 -32.22
CA LEU A 515 3.91 21.62 -32.62
C LEU A 515 4.52 22.04 -33.97
N ALA A 516 3.67 22.30 -34.97
CA ALA A 516 4.10 22.73 -36.30
C ALA A 516 4.94 24.01 -36.26
N ALA A 517 4.47 25.01 -35.51
CA ALA A 517 5.16 26.29 -35.36
C ALA A 517 6.52 26.13 -34.63
N ILE A 518 6.57 25.31 -33.58
CA ILE A 518 7.80 25.06 -32.82
C ILE A 518 8.83 24.32 -33.67
N LEU A 519 8.43 23.30 -34.45
CA LEU A 519 9.37 22.55 -35.27
C LEU A 519 9.85 23.33 -36.51
N ALA A 520 9.05 24.30 -36.99
CA ALA A 520 9.43 25.17 -38.10
C ALA A 520 10.73 25.95 -37.83
N GLN A 521 11.02 26.32 -36.59
CA GLN A 521 12.27 27.00 -36.20
C GLN A 521 13.52 26.17 -36.51
N CYS A 522 13.38 24.83 -36.61
CA CYS A 522 14.47 23.92 -36.95
C CYS A 522 14.50 23.55 -38.44
N GLY A 523 13.70 24.21 -39.29
CA GLY A 523 13.57 23.89 -40.71
C GLY A 523 12.84 22.57 -40.97
N VAL A 524 11.92 22.19 -40.08
CA VAL A 524 11.09 20.98 -40.20
C VAL A 524 9.65 21.38 -40.54
N HIS A 525 9.15 20.89 -41.67
CA HIS A 525 7.78 21.11 -42.14
C HIS A 525 6.90 19.88 -41.90
N MET A 526 5.66 20.07 -41.50
CA MET A 526 4.70 18.98 -41.33
C MET A 526 3.64 19.03 -42.44
N PRO A 527 3.82 18.31 -43.56
CA PRO A 527 2.84 18.35 -44.65
C PRO A 527 1.49 17.73 -44.24
N ARG A 528 1.53 16.79 -43.29
CA ARG A 528 0.33 16.16 -42.73
C ARG A 528 0.60 15.43 -41.43
N ILE A 529 -0.45 15.28 -40.63
CA ILE A 529 -0.53 14.34 -39.51
C ILE A 529 -1.60 13.31 -39.83
N ARG A 530 -1.25 12.02 -39.73
CA ARG A 530 -2.22 10.91 -39.88
C ARG A 530 -2.93 10.71 -38.55
N VAL A 531 -4.24 10.91 -38.50
CA VAL A 531 -5.02 10.72 -37.26
C VAL A 531 -5.81 9.40 -37.36
N HIS A 532 -5.75 8.59 -36.32
CA HIS A 532 -6.36 7.27 -36.25
C HIS A 532 -7.30 7.21 -35.05
N GLU A 533 -8.60 7.12 -35.31
CA GLU A 533 -9.55 6.75 -34.26
C GLU A 533 -9.54 5.23 -34.13
N LEU A 534 -9.29 4.75 -32.92
CA LEU A 534 -9.27 3.34 -32.59
C LEU A 534 -10.55 2.95 -31.86
N THR A 535 -11.03 1.74 -32.11
CA THR A 535 -12.08 1.07 -31.33
C THR A 535 -11.50 -0.17 -30.67
N GLY A 536 -12.11 -0.62 -29.59
CA GLY A 536 -11.70 -1.82 -28.88
C GLY A 536 -11.91 -1.71 -27.37
N PRO A 537 -11.38 -2.68 -26.61
CA PRO A 537 -11.64 -2.82 -25.19
C PRO A 537 -11.23 -1.57 -24.41
N PRO A 538 -12.02 -1.11 -23.41
CA PRO A 538 -11.74 0.14 -22.71
C PRO A 538 -10.39 0.18 -21.98
N VAL A 539 -9.76 -0.96 -21.69
CA VAL A 539 -8.42 -1.03 -21.09
C VAL A 539 -7.35 -0.32 -21.92
N TYR A 540 -7.44 -0.33 -23.26
CA TYR A 540 -6.48 0.36 -24.13
C TYR A 540 -6.66 1.89 -24.16
N ARG A 541 -7.71 2.41 -23.50
CA ARG A 541 -7.87 3.85 -23.26
C ARG A 541 -6.92 4.34 -22.17
N TYR A 542 -6.29 3.45 -21.41
CA TYR A 542 -5.34 3.79 -20.36
C TYR A 542 -3.93 3.37 -20.73
N PHE A 543 -2.95 4.12 -20.24
CA PHE A 543 -1.55 3.80 -20.43
C PHE A 543 -0.98 2.95 -19.30
N HIS A 544 -0.43 1.79 -19.67
CA HIS A 544 0.56 1.03 -18.90
C HIS A 544 1.46 0.33 -19.91
N GLU A 545 2.74 0.09 -19.59
CA GLU A 545 3.70 -0.46 -20.56
C GLU A 545 3.27 -1.83 -21.11
N ALA A 546 2.71 -2.70 -20.26
CA ALA A 546 2.21 -4.00 -20.69
C ALA A 546 1.03 -3.88 -21.68
N ILE A 547 0.04 -3.05 -21.36
CA ILE A 547 -1.13 -2.77 -22.21
C ILE A 547 -0.70 -2.14 -23.53
N ALA A 548 0.23 -1.17 -23.47
CA ALA A 548 0.79 -0.49 -24.62
C ALA A 548 1.51 -1.45 -25.59
N ARG A 549 2.35 -2.36 -25.06
CA ARG A 549 3.03 -3.37 -25.88
C ARG A 549 2.05 -4.32 -26.55
N GLU A 550 1.02 -4.74 -25.83
CA GLU A 550 -0.03 -5.59 -26.36
C GLU A 550 -0.81 -4.88 -27.49
N LEU A 551 -1.21 -3.61 -27.27
CA LEU A 551 -1.89 -2.80 -28.28
C LEU A 551 -1.06 -2.68 -29.55
N ILE A 552 0.22 -2.32 -29.42
CA ILE A 552 1.11 -2.14 -30.57
C ILE A 552 1.32 -3.47 -31.32
N GLY A 553 1.30 -4.60 -30.62
CA GLY A 553 1.33 -5.93 -31.21
C GLY A 553 0.08 -6.26 -32.05
N GLN A 554 -1.05 -5.63 -31.76
CA GLN A 554 -2.33 -5.86 -32.45
C GLN A 554 -2.65 -4.80 -33.52
N VAL A 555 -2.30 -3.54 -33.25
CA VAL A 555 -2.56 -2.39 -34.14
C VAL A 555 -1.25 -1.70 -34.48
N THR A 556 -0.75 -1.95 -35.70
CA THR A 556 0.45 -1.28 -36.20
C THR A 556 0.12 0.06 -36.85
N LEU A 557 0.72 1.14 -36.36
CA LEU A 557 0.59 2.50 -36.87
C LEU A 557 1.94 3.04 -37.40
N PRO A 558 1.94 3.96 -38.39
CA PRO A 558 3.18 4.57 -38.87
C PRO A 558 3.86 5.39 -37.77
N ARG A 559 5.16 5.15 -37.57
CA ARG A 559 5.98 5.81 -36.53
C ARG A 559 6.66 7.09 -37.03
N PRO A 560 6.90 8.08 -36.15
CA PRO A 560 6.54 8.07 -34.73
C PRO A 560 5.03 8.25 -34.52
N THR A 561 4.53 7.65 -33.43
CA THR A 561 3.09 7.65 -33.12
C THR A 561 2.84 8.26 -31.74
N VAL A 562 1.90 9.21 -31.66
CA VAL A 562 1.42 9.77 -30.40
C VAL A 562 0.06 9.15 -30.07
N HIS A 563 -0.02 8.47 -28.94
CA HIS A 563 -1.23 7.86 -28.40
C HIS A 563 -1.85 8.77 -27.34
N PHE A 564 -3.00 9.34 -27.66
CA PHE A 564 -3.81 10.13 -26.74
C PHE A 564 -4.72 9.19 -25.94
N VAL A 565 -4.42 9.03 -24.67
CA VAL A 565 -5.09 8.14 -23.71
C VAL A 565 -5.92 8.95 -22.72
N THR A 566 -6.89 8.30 -22.09
CA THR A 566 -7.68 8.88 -21.00
C THR A 566 -6.77 9.25 -19.84
N ASP A 567 -5.96 8.30 -19.39
CA ASP A 567 -5.06 8.48 -18.25
C ASP A 567 -3.98 7.38 -18.20
N THR A 568 -3.10 7.44 -17.21
CA THR A 568 -2.06 6.45 -16.91
C THR A 568 -2.43 5.58 -15.70
N LEU A 569 -2.07 4.29 -15.76
CA LEU A 569 -2.16 3.33 -14.65
C LEU A 569 -0.83 3.17 -13.91
N GLN A 570 0.21 3.93 -14.29
CA GLN A 570 1.48 3.90 -13.57
C GLN A 570 1.34 4.65 -12.23
N VAL A 571 1.88 4.05 -11.16
CA VAL A 571 1.81 4.59 -9.79
C VAL A 571 2.49 5.97 -9.67
N ASP A 572 3.55 6.20 -10.45
CA ASP A 572 4.23 7.50 -10.62
C ASP A 572 4.07 8.00 -12.06
N GLY A 573 2.86 7.86 -12.61
CA GLY A 573 2.60 8.16 -14.01
C GLY A 573 2.73 9.65 -14.34
N TRP A 574 3.46 9.94 -15.42
CA TRP A 574 3.57 11.29 -15.98
C TRP A 574 2.37 11.60 -16.87
N ASP A 575 2.02 12.89 -16.97
CA ASP A 575 0.98 13.39 -17.87
C ASP A 575 1.26 13.02 -19.34
N ALA A 576 2.53 12.89 -19.70
CA ALA A 576 2.99 12.33 -20.97
C ALA A 576 4.32 11.58 -20.81
N VAL A 577 4.58 10.61 -21.69
CA VAL A 577 5.85 9.87 -21.71
C VAL A 577 6.29 9.52 -23.12
N ALA A 578 7.55 9.84 -23.44
CA ALA A 578 8.21 9.50 -24.70
C ALA A 578 9.10 8.25 -24.61
N TYR A 579 8.90 7.33 -25.54
CA TYR A 579 9.70 6.12 -25.74
C TYR A 579 10.59 6.26 -26.98
N GLY A 580 11.73 6.94 -26.80
CA GLY A 580 12.80 7.08 -27.80
C GLY A 580 13.57 5.78 -28.05
N ARG A 581 14.67 5.83 -28.80
CA ARG A 581 15.45 4.63 -29.17
C ARG A 581 16.42 4.23 -28.06
N SER A 582 16.96 5.21 -27.35
CA SER A 582 17.88 5.06 -26.23
C SER A 582 17.23 4.44 -25.00
N ASN A 583 15.99 4.83 -24.67
CA ASN A 583 15.26 4.38 -23.49
C ASN A 583 14.37 3.13 -23.72
N THR A 584 14.29 2.61 -24.95
CA THR A 584 13.52 1.40 -25.30
C THR A 584 14.37 0.17 -25.60
N ARG A 585 15.65 0.16 -25.23
CA ARG A 585 16.54 -1.02 -25.45
C ARG A 585 15.96 -2.32 -24.89
N SER A 586 15.32 -2.24 -23.72
CA SER A 586 14.62 -3.36 -23.07
C SER A 586 13.17 -3.54 -23.52
N GLN A 587 12.61 -2.59 -24.28
CA GLN A 587 11.21 -2.55 -24.70
C GLN A 587 11.04 -2.08 -26.15
N PRO A 588 11.64 -2.76 -27.14
CA PRO A 588 11.71 -2.29 -28.53
C PRO A 588 10.33 -2.08 -29.19
N ALA A 589 9.29 -2.75 -28.67
CA ALA A 589 7.92 -2.57 -29.13
C ALA A 589 7.41 -1.12 -28.95
N LEU A 590 7.80 -0.41 -27.87
CA LEU A 590 7.33 0.96 -27.58
C LEU A 590 8.12 2.06 -28.31
N ARG A 591 9.19 1.70 -29.02
CA ARG A 591 10.11 2.65 -29.68
C ARG A 591 9.38 3.63 -30.62
N ASP A 592 9.81 4.88 -30.61
CA ASP A 592 9.28 5.98 -31.40
C ASP A 592 7.76 6.20 -31.12
N THR A 593 7.32 5.99 -29.87
CA THR A 593 5.95 6.31 -29.43
C THR A 593 5.91 7.32 -28.29
N VAL A 594 4.83 8.08 -28.22
CA VAL A 594 4.52 8.99 -27.11
C VAL A 594 3.14 8.63 -26.57
N TRP A 595 2.95 8.61 -25.26
CA TRP A 595 1.66 8.37 -24.62
C TRP A 595 1.27 9.59 -23.83
N PHE A 596 0.05 10.08 -24.04
CA PHE A 596 -0.36 11.43 -23.67
C PHE A 596 -1.73 11.41 -23.00
N THR A 597 -1.82 11.79 -21.73
CA THR A 597 -3.06 11.75 -20.94
C THR A 597 -3.90 13.02 -21.12
N ARG A 598 -5.18 12.98 -20.72
CA ARG A 598 -6.04 14.18 -20.71
C ARG A 598 -5.68 15.20 -19.64
N ALA A 599 -4.92 14.82 -18.62
CA ALA A 599 -4.55 15.70 -17.52
C ALA A 599 -3.46 16.71 -17.90
N THR A 600 -2.79 16.51 -19.03
CA THR A 600 -1.64 17.31 -19.44
C THR A 600 -1.95 18.80 -19.58
N ARG A 601 -1.19 19.61 -18.84
CA ARG A 601 -1.18 21.07 -18.96
C ARG A 601 -0.43 21.49 -20.22
N ASP A 602 -0.92 22.53 -20.89
CA ASP A 602 -0.34 23.09 -22.12
C ASP A 602 -0.04 22.02 -23.21
N PRO A 603 -1.07 21.31 -23.71
CA PRO A 603 -0.90 20.09 -24.51
C PRO A 603 -0.06 20.28 -25.77
N GLY A 604 -0.03 21.47 -26.38
CA GLY A 604 0.83 21.73 -27.54
C GLY A 604 2.31 21.87 -27.21
N ILE A 605 2.65 22.47 -26.06
CA ILE A 605 4.04 22.57 -25.57
C ILE A 605 4.53 21.19 -25.14
N ALA A 606 3.76 20.49 -24.31
CA ALA A 606 4.11 19.14 -23.86
C ALA A 606 4.23 18.17 -25.04
N LEU A 607 3.34 18.23 -26.03
CA LEU A 607 3.45 17.41 -27.24
C LEU A 607 4.75 17.68 -28.02
N ALA A 608 5.11 18.96 -28.18
CA ALA A 608 6.36 19.33 -28.84
C ALA A 608 7.60 18.89 -28.04
N HIS A 609 7.55 19.00 -26.71
CA HIS A 609 8.60 18.55 -25.80
C HIS A 609 8.84 17.04 -25.93
N GLU A 610 7.79 16.22 -25.83
CA GLU A 610 7.90 14.76 -25.96
C GLU A 610 8.39 14.32 -27.34
N LEU A 611 7.90 14.95 -28.41
CA LEU A 611 8.37 14.64 -29.76
C LEU A 611 9.82 15.11 -30.00
N ALA A 612 10.26 16.18 -29.34
CA ALA A 612 11.66 16.60 -29.37
C ALA A 612 12.56 15.55 -28.68
N HIS A 613 12.13 14.95 -27.56
CA HIS A 613 12.83 13.80 -26.96
C HIS A 613 12.99 12.64 -27.94
N ILE A 614 11.94 12.30 -28.72
CA ILE A 614 12.00 11.25 -29.74
C ILE A 614 12.94 11.63 -30.89
N LEU A 615 12.81 12.84 -31.43
CA LEU A 615 13.56 13.26 -32.60
C LEU A 615 15.05 13.51 -32.30
N MET A 616 15.41 13.90 -31.08
CA MET A 616 16.81 14.02 -30.63
C MET A 616 17.37 12.72 -30.02
N ASP A 617 16.50 11.77 -29.65
CA ASP A 617 16.80 10.59 -28.82
C ASP A 617 17.60 10.93 -27.55
N SER A 618 17.14 11.95 -26.83
CA SER A 618 17.82 12.48 -25.65
C SER A 618 16.82 12.85 -24.57
N GLY A 619 17.08 12.42 -23.33
CA GLY A 619 16.34 12.85 -22.13
C GLY A 619 16.92 14.11 -21.45
N ALA A 620 17.83 14.82 -22.11
CA ALA A 620 18.47 16.00 -21.54
C ALA A 620 17.50 17.18 -21.45
N HIS A 621 17.50 17.83 -20.28
CA HIS A 621 16.74 19.04 -20.01
C HIS A 621 17.67 20.26 -19.83
N THR A 622 17.12 21.46 -19.94
CA THR A 622 17.85 22.71 -19.75
C THR A 622 17.03 23.75 -19.01
N ASP A 623 17.68 24.55 -18.15
CA ASP A 623 17.02 25.63 -17.39
C ASP A 623 16.93 26.96 -18.16
N MET A 624 17.30 26.98 -19.45
CA MET A 624 17.23 28.18 -20.28
C MET A 624 15.79 28.74 -20.32
N PRO A 625 15.59 30.04 -20.01
CA PRO A 625 14.26 30.67 -20.08
C PRO A 625 13.63 30.53 -21.47
N GLY A 626 12.35 30.13 -21.51
CA GLY A 626 11.59 29.96 -22.74
C GLY A 626 12.00 28.77 -23.62
N ASN A 627 12.96 27.94 -23.18
CA ASN A 627 13.35 26.75 -23.93
C ASN A 627 12.29 25.64 -23.82
N LEU A 628 12.03 24.94 -24.92
CA LEU A 628 11.10 23.81 -24.98
C LEU A 628 11.48 22.69 -24.02
N MET A 629 12.78 22.40 -23.89
CA MET A 629 13.30 21.26 -23.11
C MET A 629 13.54 21.59 -21.63
N ARG A 630 12.75 22.49 -21.05
CA ARG A 630 12.76 22.73 -19.60
C ARG A 630 12.12 21.57 -18.84
N PRO A 631 12.56 21.25 -17.60
CA PRO A 631 11.95 20.18 -16.79
C PRO A 631 10.46 20.37 -16.53
N GLU A 632 10.02 21.62 -16.37
CA GLU A 632 8.61 21.98 -16.24
C GLU A 632 8.14 22.69 -17.51
N THR A 633 7.11 22.15 -18.15
CA THR A 633 6.45 22.77 -19.31
C THR A 633 5.63 23.98 -18.86
N ALA A 634 5.66 25.04 -19.67
CA ALA A 634 4.93 26.27 -19.44
C ALA A 634 4.58 26.93 -20.78
N PRO A 635 3.55 27.79 -20.85
CA PRO A 635 3.08 28.38 -22.12
C PRO A 635 4.16 29.13 -22.92
N GLY A 636 5.20 29.66 -22.26
CA GLY A 636 6.32 30.38 -22.88
C GLY A 636 7.50 29.51 -23.34
N ASN A 637 7.45 28.18 -23.13
CA ASN A 637 8.55 27.27 -23.44
C ASN A 637 8.50 26.80 -24.90
N THR A 638 8.71 27.71 -25.85
CA THR A 638 8.54 27.43 -27.29
C THR A 638 9.86 27.33 -28.07
N ALA A 639 10.98 27.78 -27.50
CA ALA A 639 12.24 27.95 -28.23
C ALA A 639 13.12 26.69 -28.21
N LEU A 640 13.75 26.39 -29.33
CA LEU A 640 14.84 25.41 -29.43
C LEU A 640 16.13 26.14 -29.82
N THR A 641 17.25 25.76 -29.21
CA THR A 641 18.57 26.28 -29.59
C THR A 641 19.04 25.67 -30.91
N ASP A 642 19.97 26.33 -31.59
CA ASP A 642 20.62 25.79 -32.79
C ASP A 642 21.21 24.39 -32.56
N GLY A 643 21.75 24.14 -31.37
CA GLY A 643 22.27 22.82 -30.98
C GLY A 643 21.18 21.76 -30.91
N GLN A 644 20.04 22.09 -30.29
CA GLN A 644 18.87 21.20 -30.24
C GLN A 644 18.28 20.98 -31.63
N CYS A 645 18.16 22.01 -32.46
CA CYS A 645 17.68 21.88 -33.84
C CYS A 645 18.60 21.01 -34.72
N ARG A 646 19.92 21.14 -34.58
CA ARG A 646 20.87 20.23 -35.27
C ARG A 646 20.71 18.80 -34.80
N ALA A 647 20.71 18.55 -33.48
CA ALA A 647 20.54 17.20 -32.94
C ALA A 647 19.22 16.56 -33.41
N LEU A 648 18.12 17.32 -33.36
CA LEU A 648 16.79 16.91 -33.80
C LEU A 648 16.77 16.51 -35.27
N THR A 649 17.38 17.33 -36.13
CA THR A 649 17.36 17.09 -37.59
C THR A 649 18.33 15.99 -38.02
N GLU A 650 19.54 15.94 -37.44
CA GLU A 650 20.55 14.91 -37.73
C GLU A 650 20.07 13.53 -37.28
N HIS A 651 19.66 13.38 -36.02
CA HIS A 651 19.15 12.11 -35.52
C HIS A 651 17.86 11.73 -36.24
N GLY A 652 16.89 12.65 -36.35
CA GLY A 652 15.62 12.40 -37.03
C GLY A 652 15.80 11.90 -38.47
N ALA A 653 16.70 12.50 -39.24
CA ALA A 653 17.00 12.07 -40.61
C ALA A 653 17.75 10.73 -40.67
N ALA A 654 18.80 10.56 -39.86
CA ALA A 654 19.61 9.33 -39.80
C ALA A 654 18.77 8.08 -39.47
N HIS A 655 17.64 8.30 -38.80
CA HIS A 655 16.80 7.23 -38.25
C HIS A 655 15.43 7.10 -38.91
N GLY A 656 15.19 7.86 -39.99
CA GLY A 656 13.99 7.78 -40.81
C GLY A 656 12.74 8.40 -40.20
N LEU A 657 12.89 9.19 -39.13
CA LEU A 657 11.80 9.95 -38.50
C LEU A 657 11.51 11.23 -39.31
N LEU A 658 12.55 11.82 -39.91
CA LEU A 658 12.47 12.97 -40.81
C LEU A 658 12.89 12.58 -42.23
N ARG A 659 12.31 13.22 -43.24
CA ARG A 659 12.69 13.03 -44.65
C ARG A 659 13.19 14.33 -45.25
N ALA A 660 14.32 14.30 -45.95
CA ALA A 660 14.82 15.47 -46.67
C ALA A 660 13.80 15.94 -47.71
N ARG A 661 13.56 17.25 -47.77
CA ARG A 661 12.68 17.86 -48.78
C ARG A 661 13.48 18.05 -50.06
N ALA A 662 12.99 17.51 -51.17
CA ALA A 662 13.57 17.79 -52.47
C ALA A 662 13.36 19.27 -52.81
N THR A 663 14.44 20.05 -52.85
CA THR A 663 14.40 21.42 -53.38
C THR A 663 14.14 21.33 -54.88
N GLY A 664 12.99 21.80 -55.34
CA GLY A 664 12.66 21.82 -56.76
C GLY A 664 13.61 22.71 -57.54
N ALA A 665 14.53 22.13 -58.29
CA ALA A 665 15.10 22.79 -59.46
C ALA A 665 14.04 22.73 -60.57
N ALA A 666 13.56 23.89 -61.02
CA ALA A 666 12.71 23.98 -62.20
C ALA A 666 13.43 23.33 -63.40
N PRO A 667 12.75 22.53 -64.23
CA PRO A 667 13.37 21.98 -65.43
C PRO A 667 13.76 23.13 -66.36
N ALA A 668 15.04 23.23 -66.69
CA ALA A 668 15.54 24.15 -67.69
C ALA A 668 14.80 23.87 -69.01
N ALA A 669 14.05 24.86 -69.49
CA ALA A 669 13.41 24.83 -70.79
C ALA A 669 14.49 24.64 -71.87
N ALA A 670 14.45 23.49 -72.55
CA ALA A 670 15.21 23.28 -73.77
C ALA A 670 14.58 24.14 -74.88
N TYR A 671 15.31 25.16 -75.32
CA TYR A 671 15.07 25.79 -76.62
C TYR A 671 15.91 25.07 -77.68
N ARG A 672 15.18 24.47 -78.63
CA ARG A 672 15.57 23.81 -79.88
C ARG A 672 16.05 22.36 -79.82
#